data_AF-A0A366HLK3-F1
#
_entry.id   AF-A0A366HLK3-F1
#
_cell.length_a   1.000
_cell.length_b   1.000
_cell.length_c   1.000
_cell.angle_alpha   90.00
_cell.angle_beta   90.00
_cell.angle_gamma   90.00
#
_symmetry.space_group_name_H-M   'P 1'
#
loop_
_entity.id
_entity.type
_entity.pdbx_description
1 polymer ?
#
loop_
_entity_poly.entity_id
_entity_poly.type
_entity_poly.pdbx_seq_one_letter_code
_entity_poly.pdbx_strand_id
1 'polypeptide(L)'
;MSLAKYLVVPLVAVVGVGAYMWTQGYRGPDGVVEKYLEKFGLNNSSSAKESAPAPIDPLGPTEGRWMVDEVTRDIAEIVLFASDSNADFSHGVELTVRRKTYGDAYEVTATGPKGAVTQTVTLKHHVWSPADHLPWAAAVLKAWLSEPPPDSSSATPDADGVALAMQLTDPTSPVIAKEERRVSRLLTKRPLDPELHEQAALVIGTLALREAAGAFTDVRPALCRMAAHLTLARALRPEPGTCGKLAEAVQLTLATRQAEALERVAKLPAGLDPWVTALKMRNTGDWRICQNPEKATFLEQLTWARVISQAVSPAPLQAFLRKHLPQNSAPDWSRATMNTEFGVEQGHVFVKPSMSLEVADFGAASQAWDGRAPKGEELLSFLNEPVTRSVARSASGYELTVLGWGHIAAFHQRHICWALDRTDHFLHSLWGVPDQAIALEQVIHAQFSHLRLYPLLVRRMMSGGAGQFLPEPVLADAMRKATALCREQPHLVSSANWALLASSAKQFMPEPPPPAHGWFQPSMPEGTAFDFDHRMQALRLPALPPGGKDYHSFWKRMLTQAPYDYDILRSHIAGNPGTLPPFERDTQAFKSVSEFNVHAMRKIASCVRNDPKAFASAMNLVCALDPDEYLTVAKILADAGHKEEAAVAYQAAFDKASDRVAMSNSSDWIVNYYFDQGRKDDALKIAAHAAEVYSARGLETAAKLMERMEKWEEARAYYEASTERYNAPGGLLQFASRRKEHDPAMAQLYERMMGVQFPSGMRKVTMADFNTVPEKGVAFTGESYHTRQWKLKVGDVIVALDGVLVETFPQYDVVRCLQPGSTPLALIIWDGTQYREVAATVPDRRFGCGMNSYRR
;
A
#
# COMPACT_ATOMS: atom_id res chain seq x y z
N MET A 1 12.10 34.32 14.08
CA MET A 1 11.13 34.68 15.12
C MET A 1 9.74 34.80 14.47
N SER A 2 8.74 34.12 15.06
CA SER A 2 7.30 34.08 14.71
C SER A 2 6.86 33.45 13.37
N LEU A 3 7.02 32.12 13.26
CA LEU A 3 6.14 31.24 12.45
C LEU A 3 5.39 30.20 13.32
N ALA A 4 5.54 30.27 14.64
CA ALA A 4 5.08 29.26 15.61
C ALA A 4 3.62 29.45 16.10
N LYS A 5 2.81 30.33 15.49
CA LYS A 5 1.45 30.65 15.97
C LYS A 5 0.29 30.28 15.05
N TYR A 6 0.50 29.81 13.82
CA TYR A 6 -0.61 29.69 12.84
C TYR A 6 -0.87 28.30 12.25
N LEU A 7 -0.27 27.24 12.80
CA LEU A 7 -0.60 25.84 12.47
C LEU A 7 -0.61 24.89 13.69
N VAL A 8 -0.53 25.46 14.90
CA VAL A 8 -0.32 24.69 16.14
C VAL A 8 -1.65 24.46 16.90
N VAL A 9 -2.75 25.15 16.60
CA VAL A 9 -3.89 25.16 17.54
C VAL A 9 -4.97 24.08 17.34
N PRO A 10 -5.10 23.34 16.22
CA PRO A 10 -5.89 22.09 16.25
C PRO A 10 -5.02 20.84 16.34
N LEU A 11 -3.87 20.77 15.64
CA LEU A 11 -3.10 19.52 15.58
C LEU A 11 -2.18 19.31 16.79
N VAL A 12 -1.55 20.36 17.33
CA VAL A 12 -0.72 20.26 18.55
C VAL A 12 -1.59 20.38 19.81
N ALA A 13 -2.76 21.01 19.74
CA ALA A 13 -3.72 20.98 20.85
C ALA A 13 -4.38 19.59 20.99
N VAL A 14 -4.74 18.90 19.91
CA VAL A 14 -5.35 17.55 20.03
C VAL A 14 -4.32 16.49 20.44
N VAL A 15 -3.08 16.56 19.93
CA VAL A 15 -2.00 15.64 20.33
C VAL A 15 -1.42 15.99 21.72
N GLY A 16 -1.38 17.27 22.08
CA GLY A 16 -0.90 17.76 23.38
C GLY A 16 -1.93 17.62 24.51
N VAL A 17 -3.22 17.80 24.23
CA VAL A 17 -4.31 17.57 25.19
C VAL A 17 -4.52 16.08 25.42
N GLY A 18 -4.35 15.22 24.40
CA GLY A 18 -4.34 13.76 24.59
C GLY A 18 -3.21 13.30 25.53
N ALA A 19 -2.00 13.83 25.36
CA ALA A 19 -0.88 13.54 26.25
C ALA A 19 -1.06 14.13 27.67
N TYR A 20 -1.64 15.34 27.80
CA TYR A 20 -1.91 15.98 29.08
C TYR A 20 -3.09 15.33 29.85
N MET A 21 -4.16 14.94 29.14
CA MET A 21 -5.31 14.24 29.73
C MET A 21 -4.97 12.81 30.18
N TRP A 22 -4.04 12.13 29.50
CA TRP A 22 -3.50 10.84 29.96
C TRP A 22 -2.70 11.01 31.25
N THR A 23 -1.87 12.05 31.37
CA THR A 23 -1.14 12.33 32.64
C THR A 23 -2.05 12.70 33.82
N GLN A 24 -3.34 12.97 33.60
CA GLN A 24 -4.29 13.41 34.62
C GLN A 24 -5.48 12.45 34.83
N GLY A 25 -5.46 11.24 34.24
CA GLY A 25 -6.44 10.19 34.54
C GLY A 25 -7.91 10.56 34.28
N TYR A 26 -8.19 11.44 33.32
CA TYR A 26 -9.53 12.00 33.14
C TYR A 26 -10.45 11.06 32.34
N ARG A 27 -11.45 10.47 32.99
CA ARG A 27 -12.60 9.81 32.35
C ARG A 27 -13.72 10.83 32.20
N GLY A 28 -13.95 11.31 30.98
CA GLY A 28 -15.08 12.20 30.65
C GLY A 28 -16.41 11.44 30.51
N PRO A 29 -17.57 12.08 30.76
CA PRO A 29 -18.87 11.42 30.90
C PRO A 29 -19.62 11.21 29.58
N ASP A 30 -20.47 10.20 29.57
CA ASP A 30 -21.39 9.82 28.49
C ASP A 30 -22.29 10.98 28.02
N GLY A 31 -22.52 11.08 26.70
CA GLY A 31 -23.55 11.97 26.11
C GLY A 31 -23.06 13.06 25.14
N VAL A 32 -21.78 13.10 24.77
CA VAL A 32 -21.25 14.08 23.80
C VAL A 32 -21.73 13.80 22.35
N VAL A 33 -22.04 12.54 22.05
CA VAL A 33 -22.37 12.07 20.69
C VAL A 33 -23.73 12.60 20.20
N GLU A 34 -24.75 12.65 21.06
CA GLU A 34 -26.09 13.10 20.66
C GLU A 34 -26.15 14.62 20.38
N LYS A 35 -25.38 15.43 21.12
CA LYS A 35 -25.28 16.88 20.87
C LYS A 35 -24.45 17.25 19.64
N TYR A 36 -23.60 16.35 19.14
CA TYR A 36 -22.80 16.58 17.95
C TYR A 36 -23.62 16.38 16.66
N LEU A 37 -24.60 15.46 16.69
CA LEU A 37 -25.43 15.10 15.52
C LEU A 37 -26.48 16.17 15.17
N GLU A 38 -27.03 16.88 16.15
CA GLU A 38 -28.02 17.95 15.91
C GLU A 38 -27.41 19.23 15.31
N LYS A 39 -26.11 19.45 15.48
CA LYS A 39 -25.45 20.72 15.10
C LYS A 39 -25.12 20.84 13.61
N PHE A 40 -25.04 19.72 12.87
CA PHE A 40 -24.54 19.70 11.49
C PHE A 40 -25.60 19.41 10.41
N GLY A 41 -26.89 19.48 10.75
CA GLY A 41 -27.97 19.68 9.76
C GLY A 41 -27.98 18.70 8.58
N LEU A 42 -27.80 17.40 8.84
CA LEU A 42 -27.93 16.33 7.85
C LEU A 42 -29.40 16.12 7.46
N ASN A 43 -29.98 17.07 6.73
CA ASN A 43 -31.21 16.95 5.97
C ASN A 43 -31.18 17.94 4.79
N ASN A 44 -30.70 17.51 3.63
CA ASN A 44 -31.43 17.59 2.35
C ASN A 44 -30.54 17.27 1.14
N SER A 45 -31.12 16.45 0.27
CA SER A 45 -30.74 16.19 -1.11
C SER A 45 -30.89 17.44 -1.99
N SER A 46 -29.93 17.69 -2.87
CA SER A 46 -30.18 18.52 -4.07
C SER A 46 -29.79 17.75 -5.32
N SER A 47 -30.77 17.62 -6.21
CA SER A 47 -30.72 16.96 -7.51
C SER A 47 -30.15 17.92 -8.57
N ALA A 48 -29.06 17.53 -9.23
CA ALA A 48 -28.62 18.14 -10.48
C ALA A 48 -29.23 17.38 -11.67
N LYS A 49 -29.76 18.14 -12.64
CA LYS A 49 -30.48 17.65 -13.82
C LYS A 49 -29.53 16.98 -14.82
N GLU A 50 -29.88 15.77 -15.23
CA GLU A 50 -29.24 15.02 -16.31
C GLU A 50 -29.60 15.59 -17.69
N SER A 51 -28.60 15.77 -18.55
CA SER A 51 -28.74 15.94 -19.99
C SER A 51 -28.87 14.59 -20.70
N ALA A 52 -29.63 14.56 -21.80
CA ALA A 52 -30.08 13.36 -22.50
C ALA A 52 -28.97 12.36 -22.91
N PRO A 53 -29.27 11.03 -22.91
CA PRO A 53 -28.28 9.99 -23.16
C PRO A 53 -27.92 9.85 -24.64
N ALA A 54 -26.61 9.72 -24.90
CA ALA A 54 -26.05 9.36 -26.20
C ALA A 54 -26.31 7.87 -26.56
N PRO A 55 -26.15 7.46 -27.84
CA PRO A 55 -26.54 6.13 -28.30
C PRO A 55 -25.74 5.01 -27.63
N ILE A 56 -26.47 3.98 -27.17
CA ILE A 56 -25.97 2.84 -26.40
C ILE A 56 -25.10 1.93 -27.28
N ASP A 57 -23.87 1.70 -26.84
CA ASP A 57 -23.00 0.62 -27.31
C ASP A 57 -23.55 -0.73 -26.79
N PRO A 58 -23.88 -1.69 -27.68
CA PRO A 58 -24.45 -2.98 -27.27
C PRO A 58 -23.52 -3.83 -26.38
N LEU A 59 -22.24 -3.45 -26.23
CA LEU A 59 -21.26 -4.13 -25.35
C LEU A 59 -20.95 -3.39 -24.03
N GLY A 60 -21.57 -2.23 -23.78
CA GLY A 60 -21.41 -1.46 -22.53
C GLY A 60 -20.09 -0.66 -22.40
N PRO A 61 -19.97 0.23 -21.41
CA PRO A 61 -18.74 0.99 -21.15
C PRO A 61 -17.64 0.07 -20.58
N THR A 62 -16.43 0.19 -21.10
CA THR A 62 -15.27 -0.60 -20.67
C THR A 62 -14.05 0.31 -20.53
N GLU A 63 -13.11 -0.11 -19.69
CA GLU A 63 -11.87 0.63 -19.44
C GLU A 63 -11.07 0.83 -20.73
N GLY A 64 -10.91 -0.23 -21.55
CA GLY A 64 -10.20 -0.14 -22.83
C GLY A 64 -10.83 0.87 -23.79
N ARG A 65 -12.17 0.92 -23.85
CA ARG A 65 -12.89 1.92 -24.64
C ARG A 65 -12.70 3.32 -24.09
N TRP A 66 -12.76 3.50 -22.77
CA TRP A 66 -12.52 4.78 -22.13
C TRP A 66 -11.11 5.30 -22.43
N MET A 67 -10.08 4.45 -22.35
CA MET A 67 -8.71 4.87 -22.68
C MET A 67 -8.59 5.33 -24.14
N VAL A 68 -9.18 4.61 -25.09
CA VAL A 68 -9.20 5.04 -26.51
C VAL A 68 -9.98 6.34 -26.69
N ASP A 69 -11.11 6.51 -26.00
CA ASP A 69 -11.87 7.77 -26.00
C ASP A 69 -11.01 8.94 -25.52
N GLU A 70 -10.37 8.83 -24.35
CA GLU A 70 -9.53 9.90 -23.80
C GLU A 70 -8.41 10.32 -24.77
N VAL A 71 -7.67 9.35 -25.34
CA VAL A 71 -6.57 9.65 -26.27
C VAL A 71 -7.08 10.32 -27.54
N THR A 72 -8.12 9.75 -28.15
CA THR A 72 -8.62 10.23 -29.44
C THR A 72 -9.38 11.55 -29.32
N ARG A 73 -10.02 11.79 -28.18
CA ARG A 73 -10.67 13.07 -27.83
C ARG A 73 -9.66 14.18 -27.64
N ASP A 74 -8.62 13.96 -26.84
CA ASP A 74 -7.58 14.98 -26.62
C ASP A 74 -6.92 15.38 -27.96
N ILE A 75 -6.65 14.42 -28.86
CA ILE A 75 -6.17 14.69 -30.22
C ILE A 75 -7.15 15.59 -30.99
N ALA A 76 -8.44 15.24 -31.01
CA ALA A 76 -9.44 15.97 -31.77
C ALA A 76 -9.66 17.40 -31.22
N GLU A 77 -9.73 17.57 -29.91
CA GLU A 77 -9.91 18.87 -29.27
C GLU A 77 -8.71 19.81 -29.52
N ILE A 78 -7.48 19.29 -29.45
CA ILE A 78 -6.28 20.08 -29.76
C ILE A 78 -6.29 20.53 -31.22
N VAL A 79 -6.61 19.63 -32.17
CA VAL A 79 -6.67 20.00 -33.60
C VAL A 79 -7.81 20.98 -33.87
N LEU A 80 -8.96 20.83 -33.21
CA LEU A 80 -10.04 21.80 -33.30
C LEU A 80 -9.58 23.17 -32.79
N PHE A 81 -8.92 23.22 -31.63
CA PHE A 81 -8.36 24.47 -31.08
C PHE A 81 -7.34 25.12 -32.03
N ALA A 82 -6.49 24.31 -32.67
CA ALA A 82 -5.55 24.79 -33.67
C ALA A 82 -6.24 25.36 -34.92
N SER A 83 -7.40 24.80 -35.31
CA SER A 83 -8.17 25.24 -36.47
C SER A 83 -9.01 26.49 -36.19
N ASP A 84 -9.55 26.62 -34.97
CA ASP A 84 -10.40 27.71 -34.51
C ASP A 84 -10.35 27.80 -32.98
N SER A 85 -9.52 28.71 -32.47
CA SER A 85 -9.36 28.94 -31.03
C SER A 85 -10.60 29.57 -30.38
N ASN A 86 -11.57 30.05 -31.17
CA ASN A 86 -12.81 30.64 -30.70
C ASN A 86 -14.00 29.66 -30.78
N ALA A 87 -13.78 28.41 -31.20
CA ALA A 87 -14.82 27.39 -31.21
C ALA A 87 -15.47 27.25 -29.83
N ASP A 88 -16.76 26.93 -29.80
CA ASP A 88 -17.47 26.68 -28.54
C ASP A 88 -17.13 25.29 -28.01
N PHE A 89 -16.18 25.23 -27.08
CA PHE A 89 -15.81 23.98 -26.39
C PHE A 89 -16.73 23.68 -25.20
N SER A 90 -17.78 24.46 -24.92
CA SER A 90 -18.69 24.20 -23.79
C SER A 90 -19.49 22.89 -23.94
N HIS A 91 -19.71 22.45 -25.17
CA HIS A 91 -20.32 21.16 -25.50
C HIS A 91 -19.29 20.07 -25.87
N GLY A 92 -18.00 20.45 -25.97
CA GLY A 92 -16.90 19.58 -26.40
C GLY A 92 -17.00 19.12 -27.86
N VAL A 93 -15.99 18.36 -28.32
CA VAL A 93 -16.11 17.58 -29.56
C VAL A 93 -17.05 16.41 -29.30
N GLU A 94 -18.12 16.29 -30.10
CA GLU A 94 -18.95 15.08 -30.05
C GLU A 94 -18.12 13.92 -30.61
N LEU A 95 -17.74 12.98 -29.73
CA LEU A 95 -16.91 11.85 -30.07
C LEU A 95 -17.62 10.56 -29.67
N THR A 96 -17.75 9.65 -30.62
CA THR A 96 -18.27 8.31 -30.41
C THR A 96 -17.17 7.29 -30.69
N VAL A 97 -16.84 6.48 -29.69
CA VAL A 97 -15.95 5.32 -29.81
C VAL A 97 -16.78 4.05 -29.71
N ARG A 98 -16.77 3.21 -30.75
CA ARG A 98 -17.45 1.91 -30.80
C ARG A 98 -16.45 0.79 -30.95
N ARG A 99 -16.59 -0.25 -30.12
CA ARG A 99 -15.74 -1.43 -30.21
C ARG A 99 -16.11 -2.26 -31.46
N LYS A 100 -15.15 -2.58 -32.33
CA LYS A 100 -15.35 -3.48 -33.49
C LYS A 100 -15.06 -4.94 -33.14
N THR A 101 -14.02 -5.17 -32.34
CA THR A 101 -13.55 -6.49 -31.92
C THR A 101 -13.18 -6.45 -30.44
N TYR A 102 -12.97 -7.61 -29.83
CA TYR A 102 -12.64 -7.67 -28.40
C TYR A 102 -11.25 -7.07 -28.14
N GLY A 103 -11.21 -5.84 -27.64
CA GLY A 103 -10.02 -5.21 -27.04
C GLY A 103 -9.02 -4.56 -28.00
N ASP A 104 -9.07 -4.85 -29.30
CA ASP A 104 -7.98 -4.49 -30.24
C ASP A 104 -8.39 -3.57 -31.40
N ALA A 105 -9.68 -3.38 -31.70
CA ALA A 105 -10.11 -2.42 -32.73
C ALA A 105 -11.36 -1.62 -32.36
N TYR A 106 -11.31 -0.32 -32.67
CA TYR A 106 -12.32 0.68 -32.33
C TYR A 106 -12.65 1.54 -33.55
N GLU A 107 -13.94 1.75 -33.82
CA GLU A 107 -14.40 2.81 -34.69
C GLU A 107 -14.51 4.10 -33.90
N VAL A 108 -13.84 5.14 -34.36
CA VAL A 108 -13.84 6.45 -33.73
C VAL A 108 -14.46 7.43 -34.70
N THR A 109 -15.47 8.17 -34.25
CA THR A 109 -16.09 9.24 -35.02
C THR A 109 -16.11 10.51 -34.20
N ALA A 110 -15.52 11.59 -34.73
CA ALA A 110 -15.60 12.93 -34.17
C ALA A 110 -16.43 13.84 -35.07
N THR A 111 -17.35 14.59 -34.49
CA THR A 111 -18.12 15.63 -35.17
C THR A 111 -17.74 16.98 -34.58
N GLY A 112 -17.25 17.88 -35.43
CA GLY A 112 -16.93 19.25 -35.05
C GLY A 112 -17.54 20.27 -36.03
N PRO A 113 -17.33 21.58 -35.79
CA PRO A 113 -17.82 22.65 -36.66
C PRO A 113 -17.38 22.53 -38.14
N LYS A 114 -16.30 21.78 -38.39
CA LYS A 114 -15.71 21.54 -39.71
C LYS A 114 -16.18 20.23 -40.36
N GLY A 115 -17.12 19.51 -39.75
CA GLY A 115 -17.67 18.25 -40.25
C GLY A 115 -17.24 17.03 -39.43
N ALA A 116 -17.71 15.85 -39.86
CA ALA A 116 -17.46 14.57 -39.18
C ALA A 116 -16.26 13.82 -39.78
N VAL A 117 -15.47 13.18 -38.92
CA VAL A 117 -14.33 12.34 -39.28
C VAL A 117 -14.53 10.97 -38.63
N THR A 118 -14.48 9.91 -39.43
CA THR A 118 -14.55 8.52 -38.96
C THR A 118 -13.29 7.77 -39.34
N GLN A 119 -12.70 7.06 -38.39
CA GLN A 119 -11.50 6.25 -38.59
C GLN A 119 -11.57 4.99 -37.74
N THR A 120 -10.97 3.90 -38.22
CA THR A 120 -10.73 2.73 -37.37
C THR A 120 -9.34 2.85 -36.73
N VAL A 121 -9.30 2.74 -35.40
CA VAL A 121 -8.08 2.64 -34.59
C VAL A 121 -7.86 1.17 -34.25
N THR A 122 -6.68 0.64 -34.56
CA THR A 122 -6.32 -0.76 -34.27
C THR A 122 -5.08 -0.78 -33.37
N LEU A 123 -5.22 -1.38 -32.19
CA LEU A 123 -4.18 -1.48 -31.17
C LEU A 123 -3.25 -2.66 -31.49
N LYS A 124 -2.21 -2.43 -32.30
CA LYS A 124 -1.25 -3.47 -32.67
C LYS A 124 -0.13 -3.63 -31.65
N HIS A 125 0.18 -2.59 -30.91
CA HIS A 125 1.30 -2.55 -29.97
C HIS A 125 0.81 -2.52 -28.52
N HIS A 126 0.04 -1.49 -28.15
CA HIS A 126 -0.64 -1.34 -26.86
C HIS A 126 -1.59 -0.15 -26.88
N VAL A 127 -2.54 -0.09 -25.93
CA VAL A 127 -3.59 0.94 -25.86
C VAL A 127 -3.08 2.39 -25.84
N TRP A 128 -1.87 2.63 -25.32
CA TRP A 128 -1.25 3.96 -25.26
C TRP A 128 -0.21 4.22 -26.36
N SER A 129 -0.07 3.33 -27.34
CA SER A 129 0.96 3.43 -28.39
C SER A 129 0.68 4.62 -29.31
N PRO A 130 1.61 5.58 -29.47
CA PRO A 130 1.44 6.66 -30.42
C PRO A 130 1.33 6.17 -31.88
N ALA A 131 1.93 5.02 -32.20
CA ALA A 131 1.86 4.44 -33.54
C ALA A 131 0.45 3.93 -33.89
N ASP A 132 -0.28 3.41 -32.90
CA ASP A 132 -1.61 2.82 -33.11
C ASP A 132 -2.69 3.91 -33.31
N HIS A 133 -2.48 5.10 -32.73
CA HIS A 133 -3.37 6.25 -32.85
C HIS A 133 -3.02 7.22 -34.00
N LEU A 134 -1.85 7.05 -34.64
CA LEU A 134 -1.37 7.91 -35.72
C LEU A 134 -2.37 8.04 -36.89
N PRO A 135 -3.04 6.97 -37.37
CA PRO A 135 -4.04 7.11 -38.43
C PRO A 135 -5.20 8.03 -38.05
N TRP A 136 -5.61 8.05 -36.78
CA TRP A 136 -6.65 8.96 -36.30
C TRP A 136 -6.20 10.41 -36.34
N ALA A 137 -5.03 10.71 -35.76
CA ALA A 137 -4.49 12.07 -35.77
C ALA A 137 -4.33 12.62 -37.20
N ALA A 138 -3.80 11.81 -38.13
CA ALA A 138 -3.68 12.18 -39.53
C ALA A 138 -5.04 12.47 -40.19
N ALA A 139 -6.07 11.67 -39.89
CA ALA A 139 -7.41 11.87 -40.44
C ALA A 139 -8.04 13.20 -39.95
N VAL A 140 -7.92 13.50 -38.65
CA VAL A 140 -8.47 14.73 -38.07
C VAL A 140 -7.71 15.97 -38.54
N LEU A 141 -6.38 15.93 -38.54
CA LEU A 141 -5.54 17.02 -39.08
C LEU A 141 -5.92 17.35 -40.52
N LYS A 142 -6.05 16.32 -41.38
CA LYS A 142 -6.44 16.49 -42.79
C LYS A 142 -7.84 17.08 -42.96
N ALA A 143 -8.77 16.72 -42.08
CA ALA A 143 -10.16 17.11 -42.23
C ALA A 143 -10.47 18.51 -41.68
N TRP A 144 -9.80 18.93 -40.61
CA TRP A 144 -10.19 20.13 -39.85
C TRP A 144 -9.24 21.32 -40.02
N LEU A 145 -8.00 21.09 -40.49
CA LEU A 145 -7.09 22.20 -40.83
C LEU A 145 -7.37 22.73 -42.24
N SER A 146 -7.40 24.06 -42.37
CA SER A 146 -7.61 24.73 -43.66
C SER A 146 -6.34 24.69 -44.54
N GLU A 147 -5.17 24.60 -43.91
CA GLU A 147 -3.86 24.50 -44.56
C GLU A 147 -3.11 23.31 -43.96
N PRO A 148 -2.27 22.62 -44.74
CA PRO A 148 -1.40 21.59 -44.18
C PRO A 148 -0.50 22.19 -43.09
N PRO A 149 -0.15 21.42 -42.05
CA PRO A 149 0.79 21.88 -41.04
C PRO A 149 2.09 22.34 -41.73
N PRO A 150 2.73 23.42 -41.26
CA PRO A 150 4.00 23.87 -41.80
C PRO A 150 5.02 22.74 -41.77
N ASP A 151 5.77 22.60 -42.86
CA ASP A 151 6.78 21.54 -43.02
C ASP A 151 7.87 21.73 -41.95
N SER A 152 7.84 20.89 -40.91
CA SER A 152 8.69 21.01 -39.72
C SER A 152 10.11 20.45 -39.93
N SER A 153 10.44 20.09 -41.17
CA SER A 153 11.72 19.51 -41.60
C SER A 153 12.94 20.42 -41.42
N SER A 154 12.76 21.69 -41.05
CA SER A 154 13.84 22.68 -40.87
C SER A 154 14.16 23.10 -39.43
N ALA A 155 13.66 22.41 -38.39
CA ALA A 155 13.92 22.81 -37.00
C ALA A 155 15.35 22.45 -36.53
N THR A 156 16.17 23.47 -36.24
CA THR A 156 17.50 23.39 -35.58
C THR A 156 17.40 23.28 -34.04
N PRO A 157 18.53 23.04 -33.32
CA PRO A 157 18.79 21.85 -32.51
C PRO A 157 18.00 21.70 -31.19
N ASP A 158 17.88 20.45 -30.76
CA ASP A 158 17.29 19.81 -29.56
C ASP A 158 17.73 20.34 -28.16
N ALA A 159 18.34 21.52 -28.08
CA ALA A 159 18.94 22.05 -26.84
C ALA A 159 17.89 22.34 -25.74
N ASP A 160 16.72 22.86 -26.13
CA ASP A 160 15.62 23.15 -25.20
C ASP A 160 15.02 21.86 -24.61
N GLY A 161 15.00 20.77 -25.38
CA GLY A 161 14.50 19.47 -24.93
C GLY A 161 15.41 18.83 -23.89
N VAL A 162 16.73 18.85 -24.13
CA VAL A 162 17.74 18.40 -23.15
C VAL A 162 17.68 19.25 -21.88
N ALA A 163 17.55 20.58 -22.01
CA ALA A 163 17.45 21.47 -20.86
C ALA A 163 16.22 21.16 -19.98
N LEU A 164 15.05 20.94 -20.60
CA LEU A 164 13.85 20.51 -19.88
C LEU A 164 14.05 19.16 -19.20
N ALA A 165 14.58 18.17 -19.92
CA ALA A 165 14.83 16.85 -19.35
C ALA A 165 15.74 16.92 -18.12
N MET A 166 16.81 17.72 -18.18
CA MET A 166 17.71 17.91 -17.04
C MET A 166 17.04 18.65 -15.89
N GLN A 167 16.20 19.66 -16.15
CA GLN A 167 15.42 20.32 -15.11
C GLN A 167 14.45 19.35 -14.40
N LEU A 168 13.87 18.40 -15.14
CA LEU A 168 12.96 17.39 -14.60
C LEU A 168 13.67 16.23 -13.87
N THR A 169 15.00 16.28 -13.74
CA THR A 169 15.74 15.42 -12.78
C THR A 169 15.57 15.87 -11.32
N ASP A 170 14.95 17.02 -11.09
CA ASP A 170 14.42 17.48 -9.80
C ASP A 170 12.88 17.55 -9.84
N PRO A 171 12.19 16.39 -9.83
CA PRO A 171 10.74 16.33 -10.06
C PRO A 171 9.96 16.74 -8.80
N THR A 172 10.11 17.98 -8.32
CA THR A 172 9.26 18.50 -7.23
C THR A 172 7.94 19.04 -7.78
N SER A 173 6.89 19.12 -6.94
CA SER A 173 5.59 19.65 -7.39
C SER A 173 5.70 21.10 -7.93
N PRO A 174 6.49 22.00 -7.32
CA PRO A 174 6.73 23.33 -7.87
C PRO A 174 7.42 23.33 -9.24
N VAL A 175 8.41 22.46 -9.46
CA VAL A 175 9.10 22.34 -10.76
C VAL A 175 8.11 21.87 -11.84
N ILE A 176 7.34 20.83 -11.55
CA ILE A 176 6.35 20.30 -12.50
C ILE A 176 5.26 21.34 -12.80
N ALA A 177 4.69 21.99 -11.77
CA ALA A 177 3.67 23.02 -11.95
C ALA A 177 4.19 24.22 -12.77
N LYS A 178 5.45 24.62 -12.58
CA LYS A 178 6.08 25.69 -13.35
C LYS A 178 6.25 25.30 -14.83
N GLU A 179 6.76 24.10 -15.10
CA GLU A 179 7.02 23.64 -16.46
C GLU A 179 5.73 23.34 -17.22
N GLU A 180 4.73 22.78 -16.56
CA GLU A 180 3.37 22.65 -17.06
C GLU A 180 2.86 24.00 -17.57
N ARG A 181 2.92 25.07 -16.75
CA ARG A 181 2.39 26.39 -17.14
C ARG A 181 3.20 27.03 -18.26
N ARG A 182 4.50 26.75 -18.32
CA ARG A 182 5.35 27.22 -19.42
C ARG A 182 4.91 26.55 -20.72
N VAL A 183 4.80 25.22 -20.74
CA VAL A 183 4.47 24.46 -21.94
C VAL A 183 3.03 24.72 -22.38
N SER A 184 2.05 24.73 -21.47
CA SER A 184 0.65 25.10 -21.75
C SER A 184 0.55 26.46 -22.45
N ARG A 185 1.21 27.51 -21.92
CA ARG A 185 1.22 28.85 -22.56
C ARG A 185 1.85 28.86 -23.94
N LEU A 186 2.88 28.05 -24.17
CA LEU A 186 3.53 27.96 -25.48
C LEU A 186 2.66 27.19 -26.48
N LEU A 187 2.01 26.11 -26.05
CA LEU A 187 1.08 25.32 -26.87
C LEU A 187 -0.15 26.14 -27.26
N THR A 188 -0.73 26.92 -26.34
CA THR A 188 -1.83 27.83 -26.66
C THR A 188 -1.48 28.78 -27.81
N LYS A 189 -0.22 29.20 -27.92
CA LYS A 189 0.26 30.06 -29.02
C LYS A 189 0.65 29.30 -30.27
N ARG A 190 1.12 28.06 -30.13
CA ARG A 190 1.64 27.20 -31.20
C ARG A 190 1.10 25.78 -31.04
N PRO A 191 -0.21 25.57 -31.31
CA PRO A 191 -0.90 24.33 -30.97
C PRO A 191 -0.54 23.15 -31.88
N LEU A 192 0.25 23.37 -32.94
CA LEU A 192 0.76 22.35 -33.86
C LEU A 192 2.29 22.28 -33.85
N ASP A 193 2.94 22.73 -32.77
CA ASP A 193 4.40 22.62 -32.61
C ASP A 193 4.78 21.23 -32.05
N PRO A 194 5.41 20.35 -32.84
CA PRO A 194 5.69 18.97 -32.43
C PRO A 194 6.60 18.91 -31.20
N GLU A 195 7.56 19.82 -31.05
CA GLU A 195 8.48 19.82 -29.93
C GLU A 195 7.76 20.17 -28.62
N LEU A 196 6.79 21.09 -28.66
CA LEU A 196 6.00 21.41 -27.48
C LEU A 196 5.09 20.25 -27.05
N HIS A 197 4.57 19.46 -27.99
CA HIS A 197 3.84 18.24 -27.65
C HIS A 197 4.75 17.19 -26.99
N GLU A 198 5.99 17.04 -27.47
CA GLU A 198 6.97 16.16 -26.84
C GLU A 198 7.33 16.63 -25.42
N GLN A 199 7.56 17.94 -25.23
CA GLN A 199 7.79 18.53 -23.90
C GLN A 199 6.60 18.31 -22.97
N ALA A 200 5.38 18.48 -23.47
CA ALA A 200 4.14 18.24 -22.71
C ALA A 200 4.07 16.80 -22.23
N ALA A 201 4.29 15.83 -23.12
CA ALA A 201 4.31 14.40 -22.76
C ALA A 201 5.37 14.09 -21.69
N LEU A 202 6.55 14.71 -21.76
CA LEU A 202 7.60 14.53 -20.75
C LEU A 202 7.21 15.10 -19.37
N VAL A 203 6.61 16.29 -19.33
CA VAL A 203 6.11 16.90 -18.07
C VAL A 203 5.03 16.00 -17.43
N ILE A 204 4.08 15.51 -18.24
CA ILE A 204 3.02 14.59 -17.77
C ILE A 204 3.63 13.30 -17.24
N GLY A 205 4.55 12.69 -17.99
CA GLY A 205 5.24 11.47 -17.59
C GLY A 205 6.04 11.64 -16.31
N THR A 206 6.65 12.81 -16.10
CA THR A 206 7.42 13.11 -14.88
C THR A 206 6.51 13.16 -13.64
N LEU A 207 5.32 13.77 -13.73
CA LEU A 207 4.32 13.70 -12.66
C LEU A 207 3.90 12.25 -12.39
N ALA A 208 3.60 11.49 -13.43
CA ALA A 208 3.18 10.10 -13.30
C ALA A 208 4.27 9.19 -12.70
N LEU A 209 5.55 9.47 -12.95
CA LEU A 209 6.66 8.76 -12.31
C LEU A 209 6.71 9.00 -10.79
N ARG A 210 6.25 10.15 -10.30
CA ARG A 210 6.18 10.41 -8.85
C ARG A 210 5.06 9.68 -8.16
N GLU A 211 4.02 9.27 -8.87
CA GLU A 211 2.84 8.60 -8.29
C GLU A 211 3.26 7.38 -7.44
N ALA A 212 2.87 7.39 -6.15
CA ALA A 212 3.11 6.35 -5.15
C ALA A 212 2.04 6.39 -4.05
N ALA A 213 0.78 6.47 -4.44
CA ALA A 213 -0.37 6.51 -3.53
C ALA A 213 -0.93 5.10 -3.21
N GLY A 214 -0.09 4.05 -3.24
CA GLY A 214 -0.48 2.68 -2.94
C GLY A 214 -1.72 2.24 -3.71
N ALA A 215 -2.75 1.80 -2.98
CA ALA A 215 -4.01 1.35 -3.57
C ALA A 215 -4.78 2.46 -4.30
N PHE A 216 -4.49 3.74 -4.07
CA PHE A 216 -5.08 4.85 -4.79
C PHE A 216 -4.35 5.20 -6.08
N THR A 217 -3.12 4.70 -6.29
CA THR A 217 -2.30 4.96 -7.47
C THR A 217 -3.10 4.85 -8.76
N ASP A 218 -3.07 5.90 -9.58
CA ASP A 218 -3.68 5.89 -10.90
C ASP A 218 -2.92 6.82 -11.86
N VAL A 219 -2.24 6.21 -12.83
CA VAL A 219 -1.50 6.91 -13.89
C VAL A 219 -2.22 6.85 -15.24
N ARG A 220 -3.39 6.21 -15.34
CA ARG A 220 -4.11 6.03 -16.62
C ARG A 220 -4.44 7.36 -17.29
N PRO A 221 -4.95 8.40 -16.59
CA PRO A 221 -5.19 9.72 -17.22
C PRO A 221 -3.90 10.33 -17.81
N ALA A 222 -2.79 10.23 -17.08
CA ALA A 222 -1.49 10.71 -17.55
C ALA A 222 -1.01 9.93 -18.79
N LEU A 223 -1.14 8.60 -18.79
CA LEU A 223 -0.79 7.75 -19.94
C LEU A 223 -1.63 8.07 -21.18
N CYS A 224 -2.93 8.31 -21.02
CA CYS A 224 -3.81 8.74 -22.10
C CYS A 224 -3.36 10.09 -22.68
N ARG A 225 -3.09 11.08 -21.82
CA ARG A 225 -2.67 12.40 -22.30
C ARG A 225 -1.27 12.37 -22.94
N MET A 226 -0.33 11.62 -22.38
CA MET A 226 0.97 11.38 -23.02
C MET A 226 0.80 10.78 -24.41
N ALA A 227 -0.07 9.79 -24.58
CA ALA A 227 -0.32 9.16 -25.87
C ALA A 227 -0.89 10.16 -26.88
N ALA A 228 -1.82 11.04 -26.48
CA ALA A 228 -2.38 12.07 -27.34
C ALA A 228 -1.30 13.05 -27.85
N HIS A 229 -0.49 13.60 -26.94
CA HIS A 229 0.59 14.52 -27.30
C HIS A 229 1.67 13.85 -28.16
N LEU A 230 2.14 12.65 -27.79
CA LEU A 230 3.14 11.92 -28.58
C LEU A 230 2.62 11.55 -29.98
N THR A 231 1.33 11.23 -30.11
CA THR A 231 0.70 10.93 -31.40
C THR A 231 0.65 12.17 -32.29
N LEU A 232 0.24 13.31 -31.73
CA LEU A 232 0.22 14.59 -32.45
C LEU A 232 1.63 15.02 -32.88
N ALA A 233 2.60 14.94 -31.97
CA ALA A 233 4.01 15.22 -32.29
C ALA A 233 4.47 14.39 -33.49
N ARG A 234 4.20 13.07 -33.47
CA ARG A 234 4.57 12.14 -34.55
C ARG A 234 3.83 12.40 -35.87
N ALA A 235 2.57 12.84 -35.80
CA ALA A 235 1.78 13.22 -36.98
C ALA A 235 2.30 14.50 -37.65
N LEU A 236 2.85 15.42 -36.85
CA LEU A 236 3.40 16.71 -37.28
C LEU A 236 4.89 16.64 -37.66
N ARG A 237 5.63 15.71 -37.05
CA ARG A 237 7.05 15.43 -37.27
C ARG A 237 7.31 13.93 -37.06
N PRO A 238 7.56 13.14 -38.12
CA PRO A 238 7.73 11.69 -37.99
C PRO A 238 8.86 11.27 -37.05
N GLU A 239 9.99 11.98 -37.08
CA GLU A 239 11.15 11.70 -36.24
C GLU A 239 11.06 12.45 -34.90
N PRO A 240 11.06 11.75 -33.75
CA PRO A 240 10.95 12.38 -32.44
C PRO A 240 12.27 13.08 -32.02
N GLY A 241 12.13 14.19 -31.30
CA GLY A 241 13.23 14.87 -30.60
C GLY A 241 13.64 14.16 -29.31
N THR A 242 14.52 14.79 -28.51
CA THR A 242 14.97 14.22 -27.22
C THR A 242 13.79 14.01 -26.27
N CYS A 243 12.92 15.01 -26.13
CA CYS A 243 11.75 14.91 -25.26
C CYS A 243 10.83 13.78 -25.70
N GLY A 244 10.58 13.61 -27.00
CA GLY A 244 9.71 12.56 -27.52
C GLY A 244 10.27 11.16 -27.26
N LYS A 245 11.56 10.96 -27.50
CA LYS A 245 12.25 9.68 -27.22
C LYS A 245 12.22 9.33 -25.73
N LEU A 246 12.48 10.32 -24.87
CA LEU A 246 12.45 10.13 -23.43
C LEU A 246 11.02 9.88 -22.92
N ALA A 247 10.04 10.68 -23.35
CA ALA A 247 8.65 10.53 -22.95
C ALA A 247 8.06 9.17 -23.39
N GLU A 248 8.42 8.64 -24.56
CA GLU A 248 8.01 7.29 -24.99
C GLU A 248 8.64 6.21 -24.09
N ALA A 249 9.90 6.36 -23.69
CA ALA A 249 10.53 5.44 -22.71
C ALA A 249 9.85 5.50 -21.32
N VAL A 250 9.46 6.70 -20.87
CA VAL A 250 8.69 6.90 -19.64
C VAL A 250 7.31 6.25 -19.75
N GLN A 251 6.61 6.43 -20.88
CA GLN A 251 5.29 5.85 -21.12
C GLN A 251 5.33 4.31 -21.07
N LEU A 252 6.32 3.69 -21.73
CA LEU A 252 6.51 2.24 -21.73
C LEU A 252 6.82 1.72 -20.32
N THR A 253 7.61 2.46 -19.54
CA THR A 253 7.91 2.14 -18.14
C THR A 253 6.65 2.15 -17.29
N LEU A 254 5.82 3.19 -17.40
CA LEU A 254 4.55 3.32 -16.68
C LEU A 254 3.51 2.27 -17.11
N ALA A 255 3.53 1.86 -18.38
CA ALA A 255 2.68 0.79 -18.91
C ALA A 255 3.18 -0.63 -18.57
N THR A 256 4.27 -0.77 -17.79
CA THR A 256 4.88 -2.06 -17.42
C THR A 256 5.31 -2.88 -18.66
N ARG A 257 5.83 -2.20 -19.70
CA ARG A 257 6.47 -2.85 -20.87
C ARG A 257 7.99 -2.82 -20.72
N GLN A 258 8.49 -3.47 -19.67
CA GLN A 258 9.88 -3.38 -19.22
C GLN A 258 10.91 -3.67 -20.32
N ALA A 259 10.72 -4.74 -21.10
CA ALA A 259 11.67 -5.11 -22.15
C ALA A 259 11.79 -4.01 -23.22
N GLU A 260 10.66 -3.54 -23.74
CA GLU A 260 10.64 -2.48 -24.76
C GLU A 260 11.11 -1.13 -24.19
N ALA A 261 10.74 -0.82 -22.95
CA ALA A 261 11.23 0.38 -22.26
C ALA A 261 12.76 0.39 -22.18
N LEU A 262 13.39 -0.73 -21.81
CA LEU A 262 14.85 -0.86 -21.76
C LEU A 262 15.51 -0.71 -23.13
N GLU A 263 14.89 -1.23 -24.20
CA GLU A 263 15.36 -1.02 -25.57
C GLU A 263 15.32 0.46 -25.97
N ARG A 264 14.28 1.21 -25.56
CA ARG A 264 14.20 2.66 -25.80
C ARG A 264 15.20 3.43 -24.95
N VAL A 265 15.35 3.08 -23.68
CA VAL A 265 16.32 3.70 -22.76
C VAL A 265 17.75 3.53 -23.27
N ALA A 266 18.10 2.38 -23.85
CA ALA A 266 19.42 2.13 -24.42
C ALA A 266 19.74 3.01 -25.65
N LYS A 267 18.72 3.62 -26.28
CA LYS A 267 18.84 4.48 -27.47
C LYS A 267 18.66 5.97 -27.16
N LEU A 268 18.56 6.35 -25.89
CA LEU A 268 18.47 7.75 -25.49
C LEU A 268 19.77 8.50 -25.82
N PRO A 269 19.68 9.79 -26.19
CA PRO A 269 20.85 10.60 -26.49
C PRO A 269 21.76 10.79 -25.27
N ALA A 270 23.04 11.08 -25.53
CA ALA A 270 24.02 11.40 -24.49
C ALA A 270 23.59 12.66 -23.71
N GLY A 271 24.00 12.75 -22.43
CA GLY A 271 23.62 13.85 -21.55
C GLY A 271 22.32 13.64 -20.77
N LEU A 272 21.67 12.47 -20.92
CA LEU A 272 20.49 12.05 -20.17
C LEU A 272 20.79 10.95 -19.15
N ASP A 273 22.05 10.84 -18.67
CA ASP A 273 22.48 9.76 -17.79
C ASP A 273 21.57 9.57 -16.55
N PRO A 274 21.10 10.63 -15.85
CA PRO A 274 20.18 10.45 -14.73
C PRO A 274 18.86 9.75 -15.11
N TRP A 275 18.32 10.07 -16.29
CA TRP A 275 17.12 9.42 -16.81
C TRP A 275 17.37 7.98 -17.20
N VAL A 276 18.51 7.69 -17.84
CA VAL A 276 18.91 6.33 -18.18
C VAL A 276 19.03 5.47 -16.93
N THR A 277 19.69 5.98 -15.88
CA THR A 277 19.84 5.32 -14.59
C THR A 277 18.49 5.08 -13.93
N ALA A 278 17.65 6.11 -13.79
CA ALA A 278 16.33 5.99 -13.18
C ALA A 278 15.42 4.99 -13.92
N LEU A 279 15.31 5.10 -15.24
CA LEU A 279 14.42 4.21 -16.01
C LEU A 279 14.95 2.77 -16.05
N LYS A 280 16.26 2.54 -16.08
CA LYS A 280 16.82 1.18 -15.94
C LYS A 280 16.49 0.58 -14.57
N MET A 281 16.69 1.33 -13.48
CA MET A 281 16.31 0.88 -12.13
C MET A 281 14.83 0.53 -12.07
N ARG A 282 13.95 1.39 -12.58
CA ARG A 282 12.51 1.20 -12.50
C ARG A 282 12.00 0.00 -13.30
N ASN A 283 12.59 -0.29 -14.45
CA ASN A 283 12.18 -1.42 -15.29
C ASN A 283 12.79 -2.76 -14.87
N THR A 284 13.94 -2.77 -14.20
CA THR A 284 14.61 -4.00 -13.76
C THR A 284 14.35 -4.34 -12.30
N GLY A 285 13.99 -3.36 -11.48
CA GLY A 285 13.96 -3.49 -10.03
C GLY A 285 15.36 -3.57 -9.39
N ASP A 286 16.44 -3.39 -10.16
CA ASP A 286 17.81 -3.49 -9.64
C ASP A 286 18.28 -2.14 -9.08
N TRP A 287 18.12 -1.96 -7.78
CA TRP A 287 18.56 -0.77 -7.05
C TRP A 287 20.09 -0.58 -7.06
N ARG A 288 20.87 -1.62 -7.37
CA ARG A 288 22.35 -1.54 -7.38
C ARG A 288 22.89 -0.72 -8.56
N ILE A 289 22.05 -0.46 -9.57
CA ILE A 289 22.41 0.38 -10.72
C ILE A 289 22.80 1.80 -10.26
N CYS A 290 22.14 2.34 -9.24
CA CYS A 290 22.57 3.59 -8.60
C CYS A 290 23.55 3.28 -7.47
N GLN A 291 24.85 3.33 -7.77
CA GLN A 291 25.91 2.97 -6.83
C GLN A 291 26.15 4.02 -5.72
N ASN A 292 25.93 5.30 -6.02
CA ASN A 292 26.19 6.42 -5.11
C ASN A 292 24.93 7.30 -4.98
N PRO A 293 23.84 6.79 -4.37
CA PRO A 293 22.57 7.52 -4.30
C PRO A 293 22.70 8.88 -3.59
N GLU A 294 23.67 9.05 -2.68
CA GLU A 294 23.92 10.32 -1.98
C GLU A 294 24.46 11.43 -2.88
N LYS A 295 24.95 11.10 -4.08
CA LYS A 295 25.44 12.05 -5.10
C LYS A 295 24.52 12.14 -6.32
N ALA A 296 23.50 11.29 -6.38
CA ALA A 296 22.60 11.20 -7.52
C ALA A 296 21.61 12.37 -7.56
N THR A 297 21.00 12.60 -8.73
CA THR A 297 19.89 13.57 -8.86
C THR A 297 18.68 13.15 -8.03
N PHE A 298 17.76 14.08 -7.75
CA PHE A 298 16.58 13.76 -6.95
C PHE A 298 15.67 12.70 -7.62
N LEU A 299 15.57 12.70 -8.95
CA LEU A 299 14.91 11.65 -9.73
C LEU A 299 15.51 10.26 -9.48
N GLU A 300 16.83 10.15 -9.52
CA GLU A 300 17.54 8.89 -9.28
C GLU A 300 17.38 8.44 -7.83
N GLN A 301 17.47 9.36 -6.87
CA GLN A 301 17.24 9.07 -5.44
C GLN A 301 15.82 8.59 -5.17
N LEU A 302 14.82 9.25 -5.75
CA LEU A 302 13.42 8.84 -5.62
C LEU A 302 13.18 7.46 -6.21
N THR A 303 13.76 7.19 -7.38
CA THR A 303 13.63 5.89 -8.03
C THR A 303 14.34 4.81 -7.23
N TRP A 304 15.55 5.08 -6.75
CA TRP A 304 16.30 4.17 -5.87
C TRP A 304 15.52 3.86 -4.60
N ALA A 305 14.99 4.89 -3.93
CA ALA A 305 14.19 4.74 -2.70
C ALA A 305 12.97 3.83 -2.92
N ARG A 306 12.25 4.02 -4.02
CA ARG A 306 11.12 3.16 -4.39
C ARG A 306 11.54 1.72 -4.65
N VAL A 307 12.56 1.54 -5.47
CA VAL A 307 13.00 0.20 -5.90
C VAL A 307 13.60 -0.59 -4.74
N ILE A 308 14.42 0.03 -3.87
CA ILE A 308 14.99 -0.66 -2.71
C ILE A 308 13.92 -1.02 -1.68
N SER A 309 12.93 -0.15 -1.45
CA SER A 309 11.79 -0.48 -0.58
C SER A 309 10.97 -1.66 -1.10
N GLN A 310 10.77 -1.75 -2.42
CA GLN A 310 10.02 -2.83 -3.06
C GLN A 310 10.81 -4.14 -3.20
N ALA A 311 12.13 -4.06 -3.43
CA ALA A 311 12.96 -5.23 -3.64
C ALA A 311 13.50 -5.84 -2.34
N VAL A 312 13.66 -5.03 -1.28
CA VAL A 312 14.28 -5.41 -0.01
C VAL A 312 13.32 -5.18 1.15
N SER A 313 13.26 -3.94 1.62
CA SER A 313 12.39 -3.42 2.68
C SER A 313 12.61 -1.91 2.81
N PRO A 314 11.81 -1.16 3.58
CA PRO A 314 12.08 0.26 3.82
C PRO A 314 13.26 0.56 4.77
N ALA A 315 13.84 -0.43 5.45
CA ALA A 315 14.91 -0.21 6.42
C ALA A 315 16.21 0.37 5.79
N PRO A 316 16.71 -0.13 4.63
CA PRO A 316 17.81 0.50 3.90
C PRO A 316 17.59 1.97 3.55
N LEU A 317 16.37 2.33 3.12
CA LEU A 317 16.01 3.73 2.85
C LEU A 317 16.08 4.59 4.11
N GLN A 318 15.54 4.10 5.23
CA GLN A 318 15.61 4.81 6.51
C GLN A 318 17.06 5.04 6.96
N ALA A 319 17.92 4.03 6.81
CA ALA A 319 19.34 4.12 7.15
C ALA A 319 20.08 5.13 6.25
N PHE A 320 19.80 5.11 4.94
CA PHE A 320 20.33 6.08 3.98
C PHE A 320 19.95 7.52 4.39
N LEU A 321 18.66 7.78 4.64
CA LEU A 321 18.19 9.11 5.03
C LEU A 321 18.85 9.54 6.34
N ARG A 322 18.84 8.70 7.40
CA ARG A 322 19.46 9.02 8.70
C ARG A 322 20.92 9.51 8.55
N LYS A 323 21.66 8.96 7.59
CA LYS A 323 23.07 9.28 7.36
C LYS A 323 23.29 10.47 6.43
N HIS A 324 22.46 10.64 5.39
CA HIS A 324 22.77 11.53 4.27
C HIS A 324 21.79 12.69 4.07
N LEU A 325 20.52 12.58 4.48
CA LEU A 325 19.49 13.57 4.18
C LEU A 325 18.50 13.75 5.35
N PRO A 326 17.96 14.96 5.58
CA PRO A 326 16.86 15.11 6.53
C PRO A 326 15.68 14.21 6.14
N GLN A 327 15.22 13.35 7.06
CA GLN A 327 14.16 12.36 6.79
C GLN A 327 12.84 12.99 6.32
N ASN A 328 12.58 14.26 6.67
CA ASN A 328 11.35 15.00 6.32
C ASN A 328 11.57 16.06 5.23
N SER A 329 12.62 15.91 4.43
CA SER A 329 12.96 16.89 3.37
C SER A 329 12.01 16.87 2.18
N ALA A 330 11.35 15.73 1.91
CA ALA A 330 10.37 15.57 0.85
C ALA A 330 9.25 14.59 1.28
N PRO A 331 7.99 14.79 0.85
CA PRO A 331 6.91 13.81 1.08
C PRO A 331 7.24 12.46 0.44
N ASP A 332 8.02 12.49 -0.64
CA ASP A 332 8.34 11.33 -1.47
C ASP A 332 9.08 10.21 -0.71
N TRP A 333 9.78 10.54 0.39
CA TRP A 333 10.38 9.54 1.28
C TRP A 333 9.33 8.75 2.05
N SER A 334 8.32 9.42 2.59
CA SER A 334 7.16 8.76 3.22
C SER A 334 6.37 7.98 2.17
N ARG A 335 6.18 8.52 0.95
CA ARG A 335 5.50 7.81 -0.14
C ARG A 335 6.22 6.50 -0.48
N ALA A 336 7.54 6.52 -0.67
CA ALA A 336 8.33 5.32 -0.99
C ALA A 336 8.24 4.25 0.10
N THR A 337 8.40 4.64 1.37
CA THR A 337 8.27 3.72 2.52
C THR A 337 6.87 3.14 2.65
N MET A 338 5.84 3.99 2.59
CA MET A 338 4.47 3.59 2.88
C MET A 338 3.79 2.87 1.72
N ASN A 339 4.40 2.83 0.53
CA ASN A 339 3.93 2.08 -0.62
C ASN A 339 4.24 0.57 -0.54
N THR A 340 4.97 0.14 0.49
CA THR A 340 5.27 -1.27 0.79
C THR A 340 4.86 -1.61 2.22
N GLU A 341 5.03 -2.87 2.63
CA GLU A 341 4.94 -3.25 4.04
C GLU A 341 6.03 -2.54 4.85
N PHE A 342 5.70 -2.14 6.09
CA PHE A 342 6.63 -1.48 7.00
C PHE A 342 6.32 -1.86 8.46
N GLY A 343 7.36 -1.82 9.31
CA GLY A 343 7.26 -2.12 10.74
C GLY A 343 7.02 -0.90 11.62
N VAL A 344 6.99 -1.13 12.93
CA VAL A 344 6.72 -0.08 13.94
C VAL A 344 7.78 1.03 13.89
N GLU A 345 9.06 0.70 13.73
CA GLU A 345 10.14 1.68 13.67
C GLU A 345 9.98 2.64 12.49
N GLN A 346 9.77 2.09 11.28
CA GLN A 346 9.55 2.92 10.09
C GLN A 346 8.26 3.73 10.22
N GLY A 347 7.20 3.15 10.80
CA GLY A 347 5.96 3.87 11.09
C GLY A 347 6.20 5.13 11.92
N HIS A 348 6.95 5.05 13.02
CA HIS A 348 7.27 6.21 13.84
C HIS A 348 8.03 7.32 13.10
N VAL A 349 8.87 6.95 12.13
CA VAL A 349 9.67 7.90 11.34
C VAL A 349 8.85 8.53 10.21
N PHE A 350 8.15 7.72 9.41
CA PHE A 350 7.60 8.16 8.14
C PHE A 350 6.10 8.47 8.17
N VAL A 351 5.33 7.83 9.05
CA VAL A 351 3.88 8.05 9.15
C VAL A 351 3.59 9.39 9.82
N LYS A 352 4.25 9.68 10.95
CA LYS A 352 4.03 10.90 11.74
C LYS A 352 4.12 12.20 10.92
N PRO A 353 5.14 12.43 10.07
CA PRO A 353 5.21 13.65 9.27
C PRO A 353 4.37 13.60 7.98
N SER A 354 3.94 12.42 7.53
CA SER A 354 3.39 12.19 6.17
C SER A 354 2.29 13.19 5.80
N MET A 355 1.25 13.33 6.62
CA MET A 355 0.13 14.22 6.35
C MET A 355 0.55 15.70 6.24
N SER A 356 1.45 16.13 7.11
CA SER A 356 1.95 17.51 7.07
C SER A 356 2.77 17.78 5.80
N LEU A 357 3.53 16.79 5.35
CA LEU A 357 4.33 16.88 4.13
C LEU A 357 3.45 16.84 2.87
N GLU A 358 2.40 16.03 2.84
CA GLU A 358 1.44 15.98 1.73
C GLU A 358 0.70 17.31 1.55
N VAL A 359 0.21 17.90 2.65
CA VAL A 359 -0.44 19.21 2.62
C VAL A 359 0.56 20.32 2.23
N ALA A 360 1.81 20.23 2.68
CA ALA A 360 2.85 21.19 2.30
C ALA A 360 3.21 21.09 0.81
N ASP A 361 3.32 19.88 0.27
CA ASP A 361 3.61 19.63 -1.15
C ASP A 361 2.48 20.13 -2.05
N PHE A 362 1.23 19.87 -1.66
CA PHE A 362 0.04 20.45 -2.30
C PHE A 362 0.06 21.99 -2.25
N GLY A 363 0.35 22.57 -1.08
CA GLY A 363 0.46 24.02 -0.91
C GLY A 363 1.55 24.63 -1.79
N ALA A 364 2.69 23.96 -1.93
CA ALA A 364 3.79 24.37 -2.79
C ALA A 364 3.41 24.28 -4.29
N ALA A 365 2.70 23.23 -4.69
CA ALA A 365 2.17 23.08 -6.04
C ALA A 365 1.17 24.20 -6.37
N SER A 366 0.20 24.44 -5.48
CA SER A 366 -0.78 25.53 -5.63
C SER A 366 -0.12 26.90 -5.67
N GLN A 367 0.90 27.14 -4.85
CA GLN A 367 1.63 28.40 -4.85
C GLN A 367 2.36 28.64 -6.18
N ALA A 368 2.94 27.60 -6.78
CA ALA A 368 3.54 27.67 -8.10
C ALA A 368 2.48 27.83 -9.22
N TRP A 369 1.29 27.26 -9.00
CA TRP A 369 0.16 27.30 -9.95
C TRP A 369 -0.56 28.65 -9.99
N ASP A 370 -1.12 29.08 -8.86
CA ASP A 370 -2.04 30.23 -8.75
C ASP A 370 -1.51 31.34 -7.83
N GLY A 371 -0.27 31.22 -7.36
CA GLY A 371 0.31 32.21 -6.44
C GLY A 371 -0.30 32.21 -5.03
N ARG A 372 -1.13 31.21 -4.70
CA ARG A 372 -1.75 31.03 -3.38
C ARG A 372 -1.63 29.59 -2.87
N ALA A 373 -1.75 29.42 -1.55
CA ALA A 373 -1.83 28.13 -0.88
C ALA A 373 -3.18 28.02 -0.12
N PRO A 374 -4.18 27.32 -0.68
CA PRO A 374 -5.53 27.26 -0.11
C PRO A 374 -5.55 26.51 1.22
N LYS A 375 -6.50 26.85 2.10
CA LYS A 375 -6.60 26.33 3.47
C LYS A 375 -8.05 26.03 3.87
N GLY A 376 -8.24 25.15 4.86
CA GLY A 376 -9.57 24.83 5.39
C GLY A 376 -10.50 24.26 4.30
N GLU A 377 -11.72 24.77 4.20
CA GLU A 377 -12.70 24.32 3.19
C GLU A 377 -12.24 24.59 1.74
N GLU A 378 -11.48 25.67 1.51
CA GLU A 378 -10.93 25.99 0.18
C GLU A 378 -9.98 24.90 -0.32
N LEU A 379 -9.23 24.27 0.59
CA LEU A 379 -8.32 23.16 0.26
C LEU A 379 -9.10 21.96 -0.29
N LEU A 380 -10.27 21.63 0.27
CA LEU A 380 -11.10 20.52 -0.21
C LEU A 380 -11.68 20.83 -1.59
N SER A 381 -12.14 22.07 -1.81
CA SER A 381 -12.62 22.50 -3.12
C SER A 381 -11.52 22.35 -4.18
N PHE A 382 -10.29 22.77 -3.86
CA PHE A 382 -9.15 22.66 -4.76
C PHE A 382 -8.74 21.20 -5.04
N LEU A 383 -8.77 20.34 -4.02
CA LEU A 383 -8.46 18.91 -4.18
C LEU A 383 -9.52 18.15 -4.99
N ASN A 384 -10.77 18.63 -4.97
CA ASN A 384 -11.88 18.02 -5.68
C ASN A 384 -12.05 18.52 -7.12
N GLU A 385 -11.21 19.45 -7.58
CA GLU A 385 -11.31 19.94 -8.96
C GLU A 385 -11.15 18.76 -9.93
N PRO A 386 -12.13 18.50 -10.81
CA PRO A 386 -12.07 17.37 -11.71
C PRO A 386 -10.94 17.57 -12.70
N VAL A 387 -10.37 16.45 -13.15
CA VAL A 387 -9.42 16.44 -14.27
C VAL A 387 -10.07 17.14 -15.47
N THR A 388 -9.43 18.19 -15.97
CA THR A 388 -9.88 18.94 -17.14
C THR A 388 -9.44 18.24 -18.42
N ARG A 389 -10.14 18.55 -19.52
CA ARG A 389 -9.73 18.18 -20.88
C ARG A 389 -8.49 18.96 -21.33
N SER A 390 -7.95 18.64 -22.51
CA SER A 390 -6.76 19.33 -23.05
C SER A 390 -7.04 20.79 -23.39
N VAL A 391 -8.30 21.15 -23.65
CA VAL A 391 -8.76 22.54 -23.79
C VAL A 391 -9.51 22.95 -22.52
N ALA A 392 -9.11 24.05 -21.91
CA ALA A 392 -9.73 24.59 -20.70
C ALA A 392 -10.21 26.02 -20.91
N ARG A 393 -11.24 26.44 -20.18
CA ARG A 393 -11.72 27.82 -20.18
C ARG A 393 -10.85 28.67 -19.27
N SER A 394 -10.35 29.78 -19.80
CA SER A 394 -9.60 30.83 -19.12
C SER A 394 -10.39 32.15 -19.09
N ALA A 395 -9.85 33.16 -18.40
CA ALA A 395 -10.42 34.52 -18.40
C ALA A 395 -10.38 35.18 -19.79
N SER A 396 -9.45 34.78 -20.66
CA SER A 396 -9.22 35.33 -22.00
C SER A 396 -9.82 34.51 -23.14
N GLY A 397 -10.62 33.48 -22.85
CA GLY A 397 -11.13 32.52 -23.84
C GLY A 397 -10.69 31.10 -23.51
N TYR A 398 -10.51 30.24 -24.51
CA TYR A 398 -10.01 28.88 -24.30
C TYR A 398 -8.48 28.83 -24.38
N GLU A 399 -7.86 27.92 -23.64
CA GLU A 399 -6.42 27.66 -23.68
C GLU A 399 -6.12 26.17 -23.67
N LEU A 400 -4.96 25.78 -24.20
CA LEU A 400 -4.45 24.43 -24.10
C LEU A 400 -3.77 24.22 -22.75
N THR A 401 -4.09 23.11 -22.10
CA THR A 401 -3.52 22.70 -20.81
C THR A 401 -2.86 21.34 -20.92
N VAL A 402 -1.59 21.26 -20.51
CA VAL A 402 -0.82 20.03 -20.49
C VAL A 402 -1.34 19.10 -19.39
N LEU A 403 -1.49 19.60 -18.16
CA LEU A 403 -2.13 18.87 -17.07
C LEU A 403 -3.39 19.62 -16.62
N GLY A 404 -3.34 20.94 -16.48
CA GLY A 404 -4.39 21.67 -15.76
C GLY A 404 -4.35 21.36 -14.25
N TRP A 405 -5.02 22.18 -13.45
CA TRP A 405 -5.02 22.01 -12.00
C TRP A 405 -5.66 20.70 -11.56
N GLY A 406 -6.75 20.26 -12.21
CA GLY A 406 -7.44 19.02 -11.86
C GLY A 406 -6.55 17.76 -11.86
N HIS A 407 -5.53 17.67 -12.72
CA HIS A 407 -4.56 16.56 -12.69
C HIS A 407 -3.64 16.62 -11.47
N ILE A 408 -3.16 17.83 -11.13
CA ILE A 408 -2.32 18.07 -9.95
C ILE A 408 -3.13 17.82 -8.67
N ALA A 409 -4.38 18.32 -8.62
CA ALA A 409 -5.32 18.08 -7.54
C ALA A 409 -5.61 16.59 -7.35
N ALA A 410 -5.89 15.85 -8.42
CA ALA A 410 -6.14 14.41 -8.35
C ALA A 410 -4.91 13.63 -7.83
N PHE A 411 -3.70 14.01 -8.27
CA PHE A 411 -2.44 13.46 -7.74
C PHE A 411 -2.35 13.67 -6.22
N HIS A 412 -2.54 14.90 -5.73
CA HIS A 412 -2.46 15.17 -4.29
C HIS A 412 -3.60 14.49 -3.50
N GLN A 413 -4.82 14.46 -4.03
CA GLN A 413 -5.96 13.82 -3.36
C GLN A 413 -5.70 12.31 -3.13
N ARG A 414 -5.10 11.62 -4.11
CA ARG A 414 -4.70 10.20 -3.95
C ARG A 414 -3.65 10.02 -2.86
N HIS A 415 -2.59 10.83 -2.86
CA HIS A 415 -1.51 10.74 -1.87
C HIS A 415 -2.00 11.09 -0.45
N ILE A 416 -2.89 12.08 -0.32
CA ILE A 416 -3.54 12.40 0.95
C ILE A 416 -4.38 11.22 1.45
N CYS A 417 -5.21 10.61 0.58
CA CYS A 417 -5.99 9.43 0.97
C CYS A 417 -5.08 8.27 1.39
N TRP A 418 -3.97 8.04 0.69
CA TRP A 418 -3.01 7.01 1.05
C TRP A 418 -2.29 7.30 2.37
N ALA A 419 -1.85 8.53 2.60
CA ALA A 419 -1.21 8.90 3.86
C ALA A 419 -2.17 8.75 5.06
N LEU A 420 -3.46 9.08 4.89
CA LEU A 420 -4.49 8.84 5.90
C LEU A 420 -4.70 7.34 6.17
N ASP A 421 -4.86 6.52 5.12
CA ASP A 421 -4.99 5.06 5.22
C ASP A 421 -3.81 4.43 5.98
N ARG A 422 -2.59 4.83 5.63
CA ARG A 422 -1.37 4.29 6.26
C ARG A 422 -1.15 4.81 7.67
N THR A 423 -1.65 6.00 7.99
CA THR A 423 -1.65 6.51 9.37
C THR A 423 -2.61 5.73 10.23
N ASP A 424 -3.84 5.51 9.76
CA ASP A 424 -4.84 4.70 10.45
C ASP A 424 -4.31 3.28 10.72
N HIS A 425 -3.82 2.60 9.68
CA HIS A 425 -3.23 1.28 9.80
C HIS A 425 -2.07 1.23 10.80
N PHE A 426 -1.19 2.23 10.82
CA PHE A 426 -0.09 2.28 11.77
C PHE A 426 -0.61 2.40 13.21
N LEU A 427 -1.56 3.29 13.49
CA LEU A 427 -2.11 3.48 14.84
C LEU A 427 -2.86 2.23 15.32
N HIS A 428 -3.67 1.62 14.44
CA HIS A 428 -4.49 0.46 14.78
C HIS A 428 -3.73 -0.85 14.81
N SER A 429 -3.04 -1.18 13.72
CA SER A 429 -2.53 -2.54 13.46
C SER A 429 -1.06 -2.73 13.87
N LEU A 430 -0.28 -1.66 13.99
CA LEU A 430 1.15 -1.74 14.27
C LEU A 430 1.51 -1.21 15.65
N TRP A 431 1.16 0.05 15.96
CA TRP A 431 1.51 0.68 17.24
C TRP A 431 0.56 0.27 18.37
N GLY A 432 -0.71 -0.02 18.06
CA GLY A 432 -1.68 -0.53 19.02
C GLY A 432 -2.23 0.56 19.96
N VAL A 433 -2.53 1.74 19.43
CA VAL A 433 -3.09 2.90 20.18
C VAL A 433 -4.51 3.22 19.71
N PRO A 434 -5.51 2.38 20.03
CA PRO A 434 -6.86 2.48 19.45
C PRO A 434 -7.53 3.84 19.71
N ASP A 435 -7.35 4.45 20.88
CA ASP A 435 -7.94 5.76 21.18
C ASP A 435 -7.40 6.87 20.26
N GLN A 436 -6.11 6.81 19.90
CA GLN A 436 -5.51 7.75 18.94
C GLN A 436 -6.02 7.50 17.52
N ALA A 437 -6.24 6.23 17.17
CA ALA A 437 -6.80 5.87 15.88
C ALA A 437 -8.26 6.35 15.74
N ILE A 438 -9.09 6.16 16.78
CA ILE A 438 -10.46 6.71 16.84
C ILE A 438 -10.45 8.23 16.70
N ALA A 439 -9.55 8.91 17.42
CA ALA A 439 -9.41 10.37 17.31
C ALA A 439 -9.01 10.80 15.90
N LEU A 440 -8.13 10.04 15.23
CA LEU A 440 -7.76 10.27 13.84
C LEU A 440 -8.96 10.06 12.91
N GLU A 441 -9.71 8.97 13.02
CA GLU A 441 -10.90 8.71 12.21
C GLU A 441 -11.94 9.83 12.30
N GLN A 442 -12.18 10.35 13.51
CA GLN A 442 -13.07 11.48 13.73
C GLN A 442 -12.56 12.74 13.02
N VAL A 443 -11.26 13.01 13.08
CA VAL A 443 -10.63 14.12 12.34
C VAL A 443 -10.75 13.92 10.83
N ILE A 444 -10.51 12.70 10.34
CA ILE A 444 -10.64 12.33 8.94
C ILE A 444 -12.07 12.61 8.46
N HIS A 445 -13.07 12.15 9.20
CA HIS A 445 -14.46 12.40 8.88
C HIS A 445 -14.81 13.89 8.90
N ALA A 446 -14.40 14.61 9.95
CA ALA A 446 -14.72 16.02 10.11
C ALA A 446 -14.06 16.91 9.03
N GLN A 447 -12.85 16.58 8.58
CA GLN A 447 -12.08 17.44 7.67
C GLN A 447 -12.06 16.97 6.22
N PHE A 448 -12.25 15.67 5.95
CA PHE A 448 -12.03 15.08 4.63
C PHE A 448 -13.23 14.30 4.08
N SER A 449 -14.38 14.32 4.76
CA SER A 449 -15.62 13.65 4.29
C SER A 449 -16.12 14.14 2.93
N HIS A 450 -15.73 15.36 2.52
CA HIS A 450 -16.06 15.92 1.22
C HIS A 450 -15.06 15.56 0.11
N LEU A 451 -13.95 14.87 0.39
CA LEU A 451 -13.07 14.41 -0.68
C LEU A 451 -13.80 13.41 -1.58
N ARG A 452 -13.64 13.54 -2.90
CA ARG A 452 -14.24 12.63 -3.88
C ARG A 452 -13.87 11.17 -3.65
N LEU A 453 -12.65 10.88 -3.19
CA LEU A 453 -12.17 9.53 -2.89
C LEU A 453 -12.38 9.08 -1.42
N TYR A 454 -12.97 9.92 -0.57
CA TYR A 454 -13.28 9.58 0.83
C TYR A 454 -14.05 8.26 1.00
N PRO A 455 -15.07 7.93 0.17
CA PRO A 455 -15.78 6.65 0.28
C PRO A 455 -14.86 5.42 0.22
N LEU A 456 -13.82 5.47 -0.62
CA LEU A 456 -12.84 4.40 -0.76
C LEU A 456 -11.88 4.38 0.45
N LEU A 457 -11.48 5.54 0.97
CA LEU A 457 -10.66 5.63 2.19
C LEU A 457 -11.36 4.98 3.38
N VAL A 458 -12.65 5.28 3.60
CA VAL A 458 -13.45 4.65 4.66
C VAL A 458 -13.44 3.12 4.52
N ARG A 459 -13.64 2.59 3.31
CA ARG A 459 -13.61 1.15 3.05
C ARG A 459 -12.28 0.50 3.46
N ARG A 460 -11.16 1.20 3.24
CA ARG A 460 -9.83 0.69 3.59
C ARG A 460 -9.62 0.65 5.10
N MET A 461 -9.93 1.72 5.82
CA MET A 461 -9.84 1.77 7.28
C MET A 461 -10.67 0.65 7.93
N MET A 462 -11.87 0.34 7.40
CA MET A 462 -12.67 -0.81 7.87
C MET A 462 -11.94 -2.16 7.83
N SER A 463 -11.08 -2.36 6.84
CA SER A 463 -10.41 -3.65 6.60
C SER A 463 -9.27 -3.92 7.58
N GLY A 464 -8.75 -2.87 8.25
CA GLY A 464 -7.76 -2.96 9.32
C GLY A 464 -8.34 -3.22 10.71
N GLY A 465 -9.66 -3.45 10.83
CA GLY A 465 -10.36 -3.51 12.11
C GLY A 465 -10.86 -2.16 12.64
N ALA A 466 -10.56 -1.06 11.94
CA ALA A 466 -10.87 0.33 12.31
C ALA A 466 -12.30 0.79 11.94
N GLY A 467 -13.09 -0.06 11.26
CA GLY A 467 -14.45 0.29 10.83
C GLY A 467 -15.51 0.29 11.95
N GLN A 468 -15.11 0.11 13.20
CA GLN A 468 -16.02 -0.09 14.33
C GLN A 468 -16.43 1.21 15.04
N PHE A 469 -15.78 2.34 14.73
CA PHE A 469 -15.93 3.58 15.50
C PHE A 469 -16.63 4.73 14.75
N LEU A 470 -16.77 4.63 13.43
CA LEU A 470 -17.68 5.49 12.69
C LEU A 470 -19.14 5.06 12.94
N PRO A 471 -20.07 6.01 13.16
CA PRO A 471 -21.49 5.68 13.26
C PRO A 471 -21.99 4.92 12.02
N GLU A 472 -22.82 3.90 12.23
CA GLU A 472 -23.38 3.06 11.15
C GLU A 472 -23.98 3.86 9.97
N PRO A 473 -24.69 5.00 10.18
CA PRO A 473 -25.19 5.81 9.06
C PRO A 473 -24.09 6.40 8.17
N VAL A 474 -22.96 6.81 8.75
CA VAL A 474 -21.81 7.36 8.02
C VAL A 474 -21.16 6.26 7.18
N LEU A 475 -21.02 5.08 7.77
CA LEU A 475 -20.49 3.90 7.09
C LEU A 475 -21.36 3.49 5.91
N ALA A 476 -22.67 3.42 6.12
CA ALA A 476 -23.64 3.08 5.07
C ALA A 476 -23.63 4.07 3.92
N ASP A 477 -23.54 5.36 4.22
CA ASP A 477 -23.44 6.40 3.20
C ASP A 477 -22.14 6.31 2.40
N ALA A 478 -21.00 6.13 3.08
CA ALA A 478 -19.71 5.94 2.43
C ALA A 478 -19.71 4.71 1.51
N MET A 479 -20.26 3.56 1.95
CA MET A 479 -20.30 2.36 1.11
C MET A 479 -21.23 2.53 -0.10
N ARG A 480 -22.40 3.18 0.05
CA ARG A 480 -23.26 3.52 -1.09
C ARG A 480 -22.53 4.39 -2.11
N LYS A 481 -21.83 5.43 -1.64
CA LYS A 481 -21.05 6.33 -2.50
C LYS A 481 -19.87 5.61 -3.17
N ALA A 482 -19.19 4.69 -2.49
CA ALA A 482 -18.13 3.88 -3.07
C ALA A 482 -18.65 2.97 -4.20
N THR A 483 -19.81 2.32 -3.98
CA THR A 483 -20.49 1.53 -5.02
C THR A 483 -21.00 2.40 -6.17
N ALA A 484 -21.48 3.62 -5.89
CA ALA A 484 -21.88 4.59 -6.91
C ALA A 484 -20.70 5.02 -7.80
N LEU A 485 -19.52 5.27 -7.21
CA LEU A 485 -18.29 5.56 -7.98
C LEU A 485 -17.97 4.45 -9.00
N CYS A 486 -18.13 3.17 -8.63
CA CYS A 486 -17.90 2.05 -9.55
C CYS A 486 -18.91 1.99 -10.72
N ARG A 487 -20.10 2.59 -10.58
CA ARG A 487 -21.13 2.62 -11.63
C ARG A 487 -21.04 3.86 -12.50
N GLU A 488 -20.90 5.02 -11.86
CA GLU A 488 -21.04 6.34 -12.49
C GLU A 488 -19.69 6.87 -12.97
N GLN A 489 -18.61 6.60 -12.23
CA GLN A 489 -17.28 7.13 -12.50
C GLN A 489 -16.19 6.05 -12.34
N PRO A 490 -16.31 4.89 -13.01
CA PRO A 490 -15.41 3.75 -12.81
C PRO A 490 -13.95 4.06 -13.16
N HIS A 491 -13.70 5.07 -13.99
CA HIS A 491 -12.37 5.57 -14.32
C HIS A 491 -11.63 6.19 -13.12
N LEU A 492 -12.32 6.59 -12.05
CA LEU A 492 -11.69 7.08 -10.81
C LEU A 492 -11.32 5.97 -9.83
N VAL A 493 -11.78 4.74 -10.06
CA VAL A 493 -11.58 3.62 -9.15
C VAL A 493 -10.43 2.77 -9.67
N SER A 494 -9.41 2.59 -8.83
CA SER A 494 -8.29 1.68 -9.10
C SER A 494 -8.74 0.22 -8.99
N SER A 495 -8.04 -0.68 -9.68
CA SER A 495 -8.27 -2.13 -9.58
C SER A 495 -8.13 -2.62 -8.13
N ALA A 496 -7.17 -2.08 -7.37
CA ALA A 496 -6.96 -2.36 -5.95
C ALA A 496 -8.17 -2.01 -5.07
N ASN A 497 -8.73 -0.80 -5.23
CA ASN A 497 -9.88 -0.37 -4.43
C ASN A 497 -11.16 -1.12 -4.83
N TRP A 498 -11.33 -1.42 -6.11
CA TRP A 498 -12.46 -2.25 -6.56
C TRP A 498 -12.36 -3.68 -6.00
N ALA A 499 -11.15 -4.27 -5.97
CA ALA A 499 -10.92 -5.57 -5.36
C ALA A 499 -11.33 -5.58 -3.88
N LEU A 500 -10.92 -4.55 -3.14
CA LEU A 500 -11.27 -4.45 -1.73
C LEU A 500 -12.79 -4.36 -1.53
N LEU A 501 -13.48 -3.54 -2.33
CA LEU A 501 -14.95 -3.44 -2.30
C LEU A 501 -15.64 -4.77 -2.62
N ALA A 502 -15.09 -5.55 -3.55
CA ALA A 502 -15.66 -6.84 -3.96
C ALA A 502 -15.38 -7.99 -2.97
N SER A 503 -14.35 -7.87 -2.11
CA SER A 503 -13.76 -9.00 -1.38
C SER A 503 -14.45 -9.44 -0.08
N SER A 504 -15.53 -8.80 0.39
CA SER A 504 -15.98 -9.00 1.79
C SER A 504 -17.41 -9.52 1.97
N ALA A 505 -17.57 -10.84 2.00
CA ALA A 505 -18.79 -11.53 2.44
C ALA A 505 -19.08 -11.41 3.97
N LYS A 506 -18.24 -10.69 4.74
CA LYS A 506 -18.33 -10.57 6.21
C LYS A 506 -18.40 -9.14 6.76
N GLN A 507 -18.37 -8.12 5.90
CA GLN A 507 -18.40 -6.71 6.31
C GLN A 507 -19.63 -6.02 5.72
N PHE A 508 -20.18 -5.05 6.44
CA PHE A 508 -21.40 -4.35 6.05
C PHE A 508 -21.23 -3.63 4.70
N MET A 509 -22.05 -4.02 3.74
CA MET A 509 -22.16 -3.40 2.42
C MET A 509 -23.66 -3.24 2.10
N PRO A 510 -24.18 -2.01 2.03
CA PRO A 510 -25.59 -1.79 1.68
C PRO A 510 -25.93 -2.31 0.28
N GLU A 511 -24.99 -2.20 -0.66
CA GLU A 511 -25.12 -2.68 -2.03
C GLU A 511 -23.75 -3.10 -2.58
N PRO A 512 -23.63 -4.28 -3.23
CA PRO A 512 -22.36 -4.72 -3.80
C PRO A 512 -21.93 -3.86 -4.99
N PRO A 513 -20.61 -3.69 -5.23
CA PRO A 513 -20.12 -3.05 -6.45
C PRO A 513 -20.54 -3.86 -7.69
N PRO A 514 -20.70 -3.20 -8.86
CA PRO A 514 -20.90 -3.91 -10.12
C PRO A 514 -19.72 -4.89 -10.37
N PRO A 515 -19.96 -6.00 -11.07
CA PRO A 515 -18.90 -6.97 -11.36
C PRO A 515 -17.71 -6.31 -12.08
N ALA A 516 -16.52 -6.44 -11.50
CA ALA A 516 -15.31 -5.79 -12.01
C ALA A 516 -14.99 -6.19 -13.46
N HIS A 517 -15.28 -7.44 -13.84
CA HIS A 517 -15.11 -7.93 -15.20
C HIS A 517 -16.01 -7.24 -16.24
N GLY A 518 -17.01 -6.43 -15.85
CA GLY A 518 -17.76 -5.62 -16.82
C GLY A 518 -16.94 -4.41 -17.29
N TRP A 519 -16.24 -3.75 -16.37
CA TRP A 519 -15.42 -2.57 -16.67
C TRP A 519 -14.00 -2.94 -17.15
N PHE A 520 -13.30 -3.82 -16.44
CA PHE A 520 -11.91 -4.22 -16.74
C PHE A 520 -11.87 -5.24 -17.87
N GLN A 521 -12.18 -4.80 -19.10
CA GLN A 521 -12.22 -5.62 -20.31
C GLN A 521 -11.45 -4.94 -21.47
N PRO A 522 -10.38 -5.55 -21.99
CA PRO A 522 -9.76 -6.82 -21.55
C PRO A 522 -9.22 -6.76 -20.11
N SER A 523 -8.98 -7.93 -19.49
CA SER A 523 -8.55 -8.03 -18.08
C SER A 523 -7.28 -7.23 -17.79
N MET A 524 -6.36 -7.22 -18.75
CA MET A 524 -5.20 -6.32 -18.80
C MET A 524 -5.43 -5.30 -19.91
N PRO A 525 -5.08 -4.01 -19.74
CA PRO A 525 -5.13 -3.06 -20.83
C PRO A 525 -4.33 -3.58 -22.04
N GLU A 526 -4.88 -3.44 -23.23
CA GLU A 526 -4.39 -4.12 -24.43
C GLU A 526 -2.88 -3.89 -24.64
N GLY A 527 -2.15 -4.99 -24.83
CA GLY A 527 -0.69 -4.96 -24.98
C GLY A 527 0.10 -4.52 -23.73
N THR A 528 -0.41 -4.59 -22.50
CA THR A 528 0.34 -4.15 -21.31
C THR A 528 0.32 -5.16 -20.17
N ALA A 529 1.23 -4.98 -19.21
CA ALA A 529 1.21 -5.65 -17.92
C ALA A 529 0.77 -4.72 -16.77
N PHE A 530 0.12 -3.60 -17.10
CA PHE A 530 -0.27 -2.57 -16.14
C PHE A 530 -1.20 -3.11 -15.04
N ASP A 531 -0.88 -2.84 -13.77
CA ASP A 531 -1.63 -3.28 -12.57
C ASP A 531 -1.82 -4.81 -12.45
N PHE A 532 -0.85 -5.60 -12.95
CA PHE A 532 -0.96 -7.06 -13.01
C PHE A 532 -1.40 -7.71 -11.69
N ASP A 533 -0.76 -7.40 -10.55
CA ASP A 533 -1.06 -8.03 -9.26
C ASP A 533 -2.52 -7.77 -8.83
N HIS A 534 -2.96 -6.51 -8.84
CA HIS A 534 -4.33 -6.17 -8.46
C HIS A 534 -5.40 -6.76 -9.39
N ARG A 535 -5.14 -6.80 -10.71
CA ARG A 535 -6.08 -7.34 -11.70
C ARG A 535 -6.16 -8.86 -11.66
N MET A 536 -5.02 -9.53 -11.59
CA MET A 536 -4.95 -10.98 -11.70
C MET A 536 -5.06 -11.70 -10.36
N GLN A 537 -4.50 -11.14 -9.29
CA GLN A 537 -4.50 -11.78 -7.97
C GLN A 537 -5.65 -11.28 -7.09
N ALA A 538 -5.84 -9.97 -6.99
CA ALA A 538 -6.86 -9.41 -6.10
C ALA A 538 -8.27 -9.50 -6.71
N LEU A 539 -8.46 -9.03 -7.95
CA LEU A 539 -9.74 -9.12 -8.67
C LEU A 539 -10.02 -10.50 -9.27
N ARG A 540 -8.97 -11.34 -9.43
CA ARG A 540 -9.07 -12.65 -10.07
C ARG A 540 -9.70 -12.59 -11.46
N LEU A 541 -9.36 -11.56 -12.22
CA LEU A 541 -9.86 -11.43 -13.60
C LEU A 541 -9.35 -12.61 -14.44
N PRO A 542 -10.17 -13.13 -15.37
CA PRO A 542 -9.76 -14.25 -16.21
C PRO A 542 -8.58 -13.84 -17.09
N ALA A 543 -7.54 -14.67 -17.14
CA ALA A 543 -6.34 -14.43 -17.96
C ALA A 543 -6.63 -14.42 -19.48
N LEU A 544 -7.77 -15.01 -19.87
CA LEU A 544 -8.19 -15.17 -21.26
C LEU A 544 -9.58 -14.59 -21.47
N PRO A 545 -9.88 -14.07 -22.68
CA PRO A 545 -11.25 -13.71 -23.04
C PRO A 545 -12.17 -14.94 -23.01
N PRO A 546 -13.50 -14.75 -22.88
CA PRO A 546 -14.48 -15.84 -22.99
C PRO A 546 -14.28 -16.63 -24.30
N GLY A 547 -14.01 -17.94 -24.18
CA GLY A 547 -13.73 -18.83 -25.33
C GLY A 547 -12.26 -18.94 -25.77
N GLY A 548 -11.33 -18.22 -25.12
CA GLY A 548 -9.90 -18.31 -25.39
C GLY A 548 -9.27 -19.64 -24.98
N LYS A 549 -8.46 -20.25 -25.86
CA LYS A 549 -7.87 -21.59 -25.67
C LYS A 549 -6.39 -21.61 -25.28
N ASP A 550 -5.66 -20.49 -25.29
CA ASP A 550 -4.20 -20.50 -25.18
C ASP A 550 -3.66 -19.73 -23.97
N TYR A 551 -3.79 -20.36 -22.79
CA TYR A 551 -3.22 -19.90 -21.51
C TYR A 551 -1.69 -19.76 -21.57
N HIS A 552 -1.02 -20.58 -22.37
CA HIS A 552 0.43 -20.53 -22.57
C HIS A 552 0.84 -19.25 -23.31
N SER A 553 0.07 -18.82 -24.32
CA SER A 553 0.33 -17.55 -25.01
C SER A 553 0.23 -16.33 -24.09
N PHE A 554 -0.69 -16.33 -23.12
CA PHE A 554 -0.82 -15.25 -22.15
C PHE A 554 0.46 -15.09 -21.34
N TRP A 555 0.94 -16.17 -20.73
CA TRP A 555 2.17 -16.12 -19.94
C TRP A 555 3.41 -15.84 -20.77
N LYS A 556 3.49 -16.41 -21.99
CA LYS A 556 4.58 -16.07 -22.92
C LYS A 556 4.61 -14.56 -23.20
N ARG A 557 3.45 -13.92 -23.41
CA ARG A 557 3.38 -12.46 -23.59
C ARG A 557 3.80 -11.71 -22.34
N MET A 558 3.25 -12.05 -21.16
CA MET A 558 3.59 -11.36 -19.89
C MET A 558 5.09 -11.45 -19.58
N LEU A 559 5.69 -12.63 -19.69
CA LEU A 559 7.11 -12.84 -19.44
C LEU A 559 8.01 -12.16 -20.48
N THR A 560 7.54 -12.00 -21.71
CA THR A 560 8.28 -11.27 -22.75
C THR A 560 8.20 -9.75 -22.51
N GLN A 561 7.04 -9.24 -22.10
CA GLN A 561 6.81 -7.81 -21.88
C GLN A 561 7.48 -7.30 -20.60
N ALA A 562 7.38 -8.08 -19.51
CA ALA A 562 7.82 -7.70 -18.17
C ALA A 562 8.66 -8.80 -17.50
N PRO A 563 9.86 -9.12 -18.03
CA PRO A 563 10.71 -10.22 -17.55
C PRO A 563 11.35 -10.01 -16.17
N TYR A 564 11.24 -8.80 -15.59
CA TYR A 564 11.79 -8.45 -14.28
C TYR A 564 10.70 -8.22 -13.23
N ASP A 565 9.43 -8.29 -13.60
CA ASP A 565 8.33 -8.09 -12.65
C ASP A 565 8.14 -9.31 -11.75
N TYR A 566 8.37 -9.12 -10.44
CA TYR A 566 8.33 -10.19 -9.45
C TYR A 566 6.95 -10.87 -9.39
N ASP A 567 5.85 -10.12 -9.47
CA ASP A 567 4.51 -10.69 -9.33
C ASP A 567 4.09 -11.50 -10.56
N ILE A 568 4.52 -11.09 -11.75
CA ILE A 568 4.34 -11.88 -12.97
C ILE A 568 5.12 -13.19 -12.88
N LEU A 569 6.41 -13.12 -12.49
CA LEU A 569 7.27 -14.31 -12.34
C LEU A 569 6.69 -15.27 -11.30
N ARG A 570 6.32 -14.76 -10.12
CA ARG A 570 5.71 -15.53 -9.03
C ARG A 570 4.40 -16.19 -9.46
N SER A 571 3.54 -15.45 -10.16
CA SER A 571 2.23 -15.95 -10.59
C SER A 571 2.35 -17.00 -11.69
N HIS A 572 3.30 -16.85 -12.61
CA HIS A 572 3.58 -17.87 -13.63
C HIS A 572 4.02 -19.19 -12.98
N ILE A 573 4.92 -19.16 -12.00
CA ILE A 573 5.37 -20.34 -11.25
C ILE A 573 4.18 -21.03 -10.55
N ALA A 574 3.32 -20.26 -9.90
CA ALA A 574 2.16 -20.79 -9.18
C ALA A 574 1.15 -21.48 -10.13
N GLY A 575 0.97 -20.95 -11.34
CA GLY A 575 0.09 -21.51 -12.36
C GLY A 575 0.71 -22.64 -13.20
N ASN A 576 2.03 -22.78 -13.20
CA ASN A 576 2.77 -23.76 -14.01
C ASN A 576 3.93 -24.38 -13.20
N PRO A 577 3.65 -25.36 -12.34
CA PRO A 577 4.65 -25.91 -11.42
C PRO A 577 5.76 -26.70 -12.12
N GLY A 578 5.65 -27.01 -13.42
CA GLY A 578 6.66 -27.73 -14.20
C GLY A 578 6.98 -29.13 -13.66
N THR A 579 8.05 -29.74 -14.16
CA THR A 579 8.58 -31.05 -13.70
C THR A 579 9.87 -30.93 -12.89
N LEU A 580 10.49 -29.75 -12.86
CA LEU A 580 11.71 -29.49 -12.11
C LEU A 580 11.43 -29.52 -10.60
N PRO A 581 12.40 -29.95 -9.76
CA PRO A 581 12.32 -29.78 -8.32
C PRO A 581 12.06 -28.31 -7.94
N PRO A 582 11.27 -28.02 -6.87
CA PRO A 582 10.85 -26.66 -6.53
C PRO A 582 11.98 -25.64 -6.43
N PHE A 583 13.11 -26.02 -5.82
CA PHE A 583 14.28 -25.13 -5.67
C PHE A 583 14.93 -24.78 -7.00
N GLU A 584 15.15 -25.76 -7.89
CA GLU A 584 15.71 -25.55 -9.22
C GLU A 584 14.76 -24.72 -10.10
N ARG A 585 13.46 -25.05 -10.06
CA ARG A 585 12.41 -24.32 -10.80
C ARG A 585 12.37 -22.86 -10.41
N ASP A 586 12.27 -22.56 -9.11
CA ASP A 586 12.12 -21.19 -8.63
C ASP A 586 13.41 -20.40 -8.88
N THR A 587 14.58 -21.03 -8.75
CA THR A 587 15.89 -20.42 -9.09
C THR A 587 15.98 -20.06 -10.57
N GLN A 588 15.53 -20.96 -11.46
CA GLN A 588 15.51 -20.68 -12.90
C GLN A 588 14.52 -19.57 -13.25
N ALA A 589 13.32 -19.62 -12.67
CA ALA A 589 12.26 -18.66 -12.97
C ALA A 589 12.59 -17.24 -12.48
N PHE A 590 13.22 -17.10 -11.32
CA PHE A 590 13.60 -15.80 -10.76
C PHE A 590 15.00 -15.33 -11.16
N LYS A 591 15.69 -16.01 -12.09
CA LYS A 591 17.08 -15.70 -12.48
C LYS A 591 17.32 -14.22 -12.80
N SER A 592 16.32 -13.51 -13.35
CA SER A 592 16.43 -12.09 -13.70
C SER A 592 16.48 -11.14 -12.50
N VAL A 593 16.06 -11.59 -11.31
CA VAL A 593 15.89 -10.73 -10.10
C VAL A 593 16.50 -11.32 -8.82
N SER A 594 16.83 -12.62 -8.79
CA SER A 594 17.21 -13.34 -7.57
C SER A 594 18.54 -12.90 -6.93
N GLU A 595 19.31 -12.01 -7.58
CA GLU A 595 20.55 -11.46 -7.02
C GLU A 595 20.35 -10.21 -6.16
N PHE A 596 19.21 -9.53 -6.27
CA PHE A 596 18.96 -8.26 -5.57
C PHE A 596 17.54 -8.12 -4.98
N ASN A 597 16.60 -8.97 -5.41
CA ASN A 597 15.24 -8.99 -4.91
C ASN A 597 15.09 -10.02 -3.78
N VAL A 598 14.91 -9.54 -2.55
CA VAL A 598 14.79 -10.37 -1.35
C VAL A 598 13.51 -11.21 -1.36
N HIS A 599 12.41 -10.75 -1.96
CA HIS A 599 11.20 -11.57 -2.07
C HIS A 599 11.43 -12.82 -2.94
N ALA A 600 12.14 -12.67 -4.07
CA ALA A 600 12.55 -13.80 -4.90
C ALA A 600 13.50 -14.74 -4.15
N MET A 601 14.50 -14.20 -3.45
CA MET A 601 15.43 -15.01 -2.64
C MET A 601 14.70 -15.79 -1.53
N ARG A 602 13.81 -15.13 -0.77
CA ARG A 602 12.97 -15.78 0.26
C ARG A 602 12.12 -16.89 -0.34
N LYS A 603 11.54 -16.65 -1.53
CA LYS A 603 10.73 -17.66 -2.22
C LYS A 603 11.57 -18.88 -2.61
N ILE A 604 12.76 -18.69 -3.16
CA ILE A 604 13.72 -19.78 -3.46
C ILE A 604 14.10 -20.52 -2.18
N ALA A 605 14.51 -19.80 -1.12
CA ALA A 605 14.88 -20.40 0.17
C ALA A 605 13.74 -21.22 0.78
N SER A 606 12.49 -20.76 0.65
CA SER A 606 11.31 -21.48 1.17
C SER A 606 11.15 -22.90 0.59
N CYS A 607 11.71 -23.17 -0.60
CA CYS A 607 11.67 -24.50 -1.22
C CYS A 607 12.48 -25.56 -0.46
N VAL A 608 13.46 -25.14 0.35
CA VAL A 608 14.32 -26.01 1.17
C VAL A 608 14.06 -25.84 2.67
N ARG A 609 12.93 -25.24 3.06
CA ARG A 609 12.60 -24.94 4.46
C ARG A 609 12.59 -26.16 5.39
N ASN A 610 12.31 -27.35 4.85
CA ASN A 610 12.32 -28.61 5.61
C ASN A 610 13.73 -29.15 5.91
N ASP A 611 14.76 -28.58 5.29
CA ASP A 611 16.17 -28.76 5.66
C ASP A 611 16.68 -27.45 6.29
N PRO A 612 16.72 -27.35 7.63
CA PRO A 612 17.10 -26.12 8.33
C PRO A 612 18.48 -25.57 7.93
N LYS A 613 19.44 -26.44 7.60
CA LYS A 613 20.80 -26.02 7.22
C LYS A 613 20.83 -25.50 5.79
N ALA A 614 20.18 -26.20 4.86
CA ALA A 614 20.03 -25.71 3.49
C ALA A 614 19.23 -24.39 3.45
N PHE A 615 18.17 -24.28 4.25
CA PHE A 615 17.40 -23.05 4.41
C PHE A 615 18.25 -21.90 4.92
N ALA A 616 19.00 -22.09 6.02
CA ALA A 616 19.90 -21.08 6.56
C ALA A 616 20.93 -20.64 5.51
N SER A 617 21.53 -21.58 4.77
CA SER A 617 22.47 -21.29 3.70
C SER A 617 21.83 -20.45 2.57
N ALA A 618 20.61 -20.78 2.16
CA ALA A 618 19.88 -20.05 1.13
C ALA A 618 19.46 -18.63 1.59
N MET A 619 19.27 -18.43 2.90
CA MET A 619 18.91 -17.14 3.49
C MET A 619 20.10 -16.21 3.75
N ASN A 620 21.35 -16.65 3.59
CA ASN A 620 22.54 -15.82 3.90
C ASN A 620 22.53 -14.45 3.20
N LEU A 621 22.20 -14.41 1.91
CA LEU A 621 22.13 -13.16 1.16
C LEU A 621 20.93 -12.31 1.58
N VAL A 622 19.80 -12.94 1.90
CA VAL A 622 18.62 -12.27 2.45
C VAL A 622 18.97 -11.57 3.75
N CYS A 623 19.58 -12.26 4.70
CA CYS A 623 19.97 -11.68 5.99
C CYS A 623 21.07 -10.62 5.89
N ALA A 624 21.87 -10.61 4.80
CA ALA A 624 22.83 -9.54 4.55
C ALA A 624 22.15 -8.25 4.07
N LEU A 625 21.04 -8.36 3.32
CA LEU A 625 20.26 -7.23 2.81
C LEU A 625 19.19 -6.75 3.81
N ASP A 626 18.59 -7.68 4.54
CA ASP A 626 17.55 -7.46 5.54
C ASP A 626 17.87 -8.24 6.82
N PRO A 627 18.65 -7.65 7.75
CA PRO A 627 19.10 -8.34 8.97
C PRO A 627 17.98 -8.77 9.92
N ASP A 628 16.76 -8.26 9.78
CA ASP A 628 15.61 -8.70 10.59
C ASP A 628 15.30 -10.20 10.33
N GLU A 629 15.68 -10.73 9.17
CA GLU A 629 15.48 -12.14 8.79
C GLU A 629 16.37 -13.13 9.54
N TYR A 630 17.42 -12.66 10.23
CA TYR A 630 18.18 -13.53 11.13
C TYR A 630 17.27 -14.14 12.21
N LEU A 631 16.19 -13.46 12.62
CA LEU A 631 15.21 -13.99 13.57
C LEU A 631 14.49 -15.23 13.04
N THR A 632 14.08 -15.20 11.77
CA THR A 632 13.43 -16.34 11.09
C THR A 632 14.37 -17.54 11.02
N VAL A 633 15.61 -17.30 10.58
CA VAL A 633 16.64 -18.35 10.46
C VAL A 633 16.97 -18.95 11.82
N ALA A 634 17.19 -18.10 12.83
CA ALA A 634 17.53 -18.54 14.18
C ALA A 634 16.42 -19.40 14.80
N LYS A 635 15.15 -18.99 14.63
CA LYS A 635 14.00 -19.76 15.12
C LYS A 635 13.93 -21.15 14.47
N ILE A 636 14.07 -21.23 13.14
CA ILE A 636 14.00 -22.52 12.43
C ILE A 636 15.13 -23.46 12.86
N LEU A 637 16.35 -22.93 13.04
CA LEU A 637 17.49 -23.71 13.54
C LEU A 637 17.26 -24.18 14.99
N ALA A 638 16.75 -23.30 15.85
CA ALA A 638 16.46 -23.61 17.25
C ALA A 638 15.37 -24.70 17.37
N ASP A 639 14.28 -24.57 16.63
CA ASP A 639 13.17 -25.54 16.62
C ASP A 639 13.63 -26.91 16.09
N ALA A 640 14.65 -26.96 15.22
CA ALA A 640 15.26 -28.18 14.71
C ALA A 640 16.40 -28.75 15.59
N GLY A 641 16.75 -28.08 16.69
CA GLY A 641 17.79 -28.52 17.61
C GLY A 641 19.24 -28.18 17.20
N HIS A 642 19.44 -27.34 16.18
CA HIS A 642 20.74 -26.82 15.76
C HIS A 642 21.13 -25.61 16.63
N LYS A 643 21.43 -25.86 17.90
CA LYS A 643 21.54 -24.81 18.94
C LYS A 643 22.70 -23.85 18.69
N GLU A 644 23.88 -24.33 18.33
CA GLU A 644 25.05 -23.48 18.11
C GLU A 644 24.82 -22.53 16.92
N GLU A 645 24.32 -23.06 15.80
CA GLU A 645 24.00 -22.25 14.62
C GLU A 645 22.85 -21.27 14.89
N ALA A 646 21.83 -21.69 15.65
CA ALA A 646 20.74 -20.81 16.07
C ALA A 646 21.24 -19.64 16.94
N ALA A 647 22.16 -19.89 17.87
CA ALA A 647 22.75 -18.85 18.71
C ALA A 647 23.54 -17.83 17.89
N VAL A 648 24.29 -18.28 16.87
CA VAL A 648 24.99 -17.38 15.94
C VAL A 648 23.99 -16.48 15.18
N ALA A 649 22.90 -17.06 14.68
CA ALA A 649 21.87 -16.30 13.97
C ALA A 649 21.13 -15.31 14.89
N TYR A 650 20.73 -15.72 16.09
CA TYR A 650 20.11 -14.80 17.07
C TYR A 650 21.07 -13.67 17.49
N GLN A 651 22.36 -13.95 17.65
CA GLN A 651 23.36 -12.92 17.93
C GLN A 651 23.47 -11.93 16.77
N ALA A 652 23.51 -12.42 15.54
CA ALA A 652 23.54 -11.57 14.35
C ALA A 652 22.28 -10.69 14.25
N ALA A 653 21.10 -11.22 14.60
CA ALA A 653 19.88 -10.43 14.72
C ALA A 653 20.04 -9.33 15.79
N PHE A 654 20.48 -9.68 17.00
CA PHE A 654 20.68 -8.71 18.08
C PHE A 654 21.62 -7.56 17.66
N ASP A 655 22.71 -7.88 16.97
CA ASP A 655 23.72 -6.90 16.58
C ASP A 655 23.27 -6.02 15.39
N LYS A 656 22.50 -6.57 14.44
CA LYS A 656 22.27 -5.94 13.12
C LYS A 656 20.83 -5.61 12.79
N ALA A 657 19.84 -6.28 13.37
CA ALA A 657 18.42 -6.07 13.10
C ALA A 657 18.01 -4.61 13.41
N SER A 658 17.15 -4.06 12.57
CA SER A 658 16.47 -2.78 12.85
C SER A 658 15.31 -2.99 13.79
N ASP A 659 14.48 -4.01 13.58
CA ASP A 659 13.26 -4.21 14.36
C ASP A 659 13.56 -4.68 15.80
N ARG A 660 13.71 -3.70 16.69
CA ARG A 660 13.97 -3.95 18.11
C ARG A 660 12.78 -4.56 18.84
N VAL A 661 11.56 -4.39 18.34
CA VAL A 661 10.37 -5.03 18.91
C VAL A 661 10.36 -6.51 18.56
N ALA A 662 10.59 -6.87 17.30
CA ALA A 662 10.72 -8.27 16.88
C ALA A 662 11.89 -8.97 17.59
N MET A 663 13.04 -8.30 17.72
CA MET A 663 14.19 -8.81 18.48
C MET A 663 13.83 -9.03 19.95
N SER A 664 13.22 -8.04 20.61
CA SER A 664 12.76 -8.14 22.00
C SER A 664 11.79 -9.31 22.19
N ASN A 665 10.84 -9.49 21.26
CA ASN A 665 9.88 -10.59 21.28
C ASN A 665 10.51 -11.98 21.07
N SER A 666 11.70 -12.05 20.49
CA SER A 666 12.39 -13.29 20.12
C SER A 666 13.60 -13.61 21.02
N SER A 667 13.88 -12.79 22.03
CA SER A 667 15.12 -12.85 22.83
C SER A 667 15.18 -14.00 23.86
N ASP A 668 14.03 -14.53 24.29
CA ASP A 668 13.94 -15.53 25.38
C ASP A 668 14.86 -16.75 25.15
N TRP A 669 14.90 -17.27 23.91
CA TRP A 669 15.69 -18.46 23.58
C TRP A 669 17.20 -18.21 23.72
N ILE A 670 17.74 -17.13 23.14
CA ILE A 670 19.19 -16.85 23.17
C ILE A 670 19.66 -16.44 24.57
N VAL A 671 18.83 -15.73 25.33
CA VAL A 671 19.12 -15.39 26.74
C VAL A 671 19.28 -16.65 27.57
N ASN A 672 18.33 -17.59 27.46
CA ASN A 672 18.41 -18.86 28.17
C ASN A 672 19.60 -19.69 27.71
N TYR A 673 19.84 -19.80 26.40
CA TYR A 673 20.97 -20.53 25.86
C TYR A 673 22.31 -19.99 26.36
N TYR A 674 22.52 -18.68 26.32
CA TYR A 674 23.76 -18.06 26.81
C TYR A 674 23.94 -18.21 28.31
N PHE A 675 22.86 -18.09 29.10
CA PHE A 675 22.94 -18.34 30.53
C PHE A 675 23.36 -19.79 30.83
N ASP A 676 22.77 -20.76 30.13
CA ASP A 676 23.09 -22.20 30.26
C ASP A 676 24.54 -22.51 29.86
N GLN A 677 25.08 -21.82 28.86
CA GLN A 677 26.48 -21.93 28.42
C GLN A 677 27.47 -21.14 29.29
N GLY A 678 27.02 -20.52 30.39
CA GLY A 678 27.87 -19.72 31.28
C GLY A 678 28.23 -18.32 30.75
N ARG A 679 27.69 -17.91 29.59
CA ARG A 679 27.85 -16.56 29.00
C ARG A 679 26.87 -15.56 29.65
N LYS A 680 26.96 -15.42 30.97
CA LYS A 680 26.00 -14.65 31.78
C LYS A 680 25.92 -13.17 31.40
N ASP A 681 27.06 -12.54 31.09
CA ASP A 681 27.09 -11.12 30.70
C ASP A 681 26.36 -10.87 29.39
N ASP A 682 26.49 -11.78 28.41
CA ASP A 682 25.77 -11.70 27.15
C ASP A 682 24.26 -11.90 27.36
N ALA A 683 23.86 -12.88 28.19
CA ALA A 683 22.47 -13.11 28.54
C ALA A 683 21.85 -11.87 29.22
N LEU A 684 22.55 -11.26 30.17
CA LEU A 684 22.14 -10.03 30.85
C LEU A 684 22.00 -8.86 29.86
N LYS A 685 22.98 -8.67 28.98
CA LYS A 685 22.97 -7.60 27.98
C LYS A 685 21.76 -7.69 27.05
N ILE A 686 21.50 -8.88 26.51
CA ILE A 686 20.37 -9.09 25.59
C ILE A 686 19.04 -8.93 26.35
N ALA A 687 18.92 -9.50 27.54
CA ALA A 687 17.70 -9.39 28.35
C ALA A 687 17.39 -7.93 28.74
N ALA A 688 18.40 -7.16 29.16
CA ALA A 688 18.24 -5.75 29.48
C ALA A 688 17.76 -4.94 28.26
N HIS A 689 18.42 -5.12 27.11
CA HIS A 689 17.99 -4.47 25.87
C HIS A 689 16.57 -4.89 25.46
N ALA A 690 16.20 -6.17 25.62
CA ALA A 690 14.84 -6.64 25.33
C ALA A 690 13.81 -5.95 26.24
N ALA A 691 14.11 -5.76 27.52
CA ALA A 691 13.26 -5.06 28.48
C ALA A 691 13.17 -3.55 28.23
N GLU A 692 14.24 -2.89 27.76
CA GLU A 692 14.25 -1.46 27.41
C GLU A 692 13.25 -1.10 26.29
N VAL A 693 13.04 -2.01 25.34
CA VAL A 693 12.00 -1.88 24.30
C VAL A 693 10.59 -1.93 24.89
N TYR A 694 10.47 -2.43 26.13
CA TYR A 694 9.25 -2.44 26.92
C TYR A 694 8.11 -3.26 26.28
N SER A 695 8.46 -4.26 25.47
CA SER A 695 7.52 -5.27 24.98
C SER A 695 7.18 -6.26 26.10
N ALA A 696 5.98 -6.85 26.07
CA ALA A 696 5.56 -7.83 27.08
C ALA A 696 6.58 -8.99 27.17
N ARG A 697 7.03 -9.50 26.02
CA ARG A 697 7.98 -10.61 25.94
C ARG A 697 9.40 -10.22 26.37
N GLY A 698 9.84 -9.01 26.08
CA GLY A 698 11.12 -8.49 26.52
C GLY A 698 11.19 -8.35 28.03
N LEU A 699 10.15 -7.76 28.64
CA LEU A 699 10.02 -7.67 30.10
C LEU A 699 9.97 -9.06 30.75
N GLU A 700 9.16 -9.98 30.20
CA GLU A 700 9.13 -11.38 30.68
C GLU A 700 10.49 -12.07 30.56
N THR A 701 11.23 -11.85 29.47
CA THR A 701 12.56 -12.44 29.26
C THR A 701 13.54 -11.99 30.33
N ALA A 702 13.58 -10.68 30.63
CA ALA A 702 14.41 -10.15 31.71
C ALA A 702 13.96 -10.67 33.08
N ALA A 703 12.65 -10.67 33.35
CA ALA A 703 12.11 -11.16 34.62
C ALA A 703 12.52 -12.61 34.90
N LYS A 704 12.37 -13.50 33.92
CA LYS A 704 12.79 -14.91 34.01
C LYS A 704 14.29 -15.05 34.26
N LEU A 705 15.13 -14.27 33.56
CA LEU A 705 16.57 -14.30 33.79
C LEU A 705 16.92 -13.88 35.24
N MET A 706 16.27 -12.83 35.75
CA MET A 706 16.46 -12.38 37.14
C MET A 706 16.05 -13.45 38.14
N GLU A 707 14.95 -14.18 37.92
CA GLU A 707 14.58 -15.33 38.75
C GLU A 707 15.67 -16.41 38.75
N ARG A 708 16.21 -16.74 37.57
CA ARG A 708 17.30 -17.74 37.44
C ARG A 708 18.59 -17.31 38.14
N MET A 709 18.76 -16.00 38.35
CA MET A 709 19.87 -15.41 39.08
C MET A 709 19.55 -15.13 40.55
N GLU A 710 18.37 -15.54 41.03
CA GLU A 710 17.88 -15.28 42.39
C GLU A 710 17.75 -13.78 42.75
N LYS A 711 17.60 -12.92 41.74
CA LYS A 711 17.38 -11.47 41.87
C LYS A 711 15.88 -11.16 41.93
N TRP A 712 15.25 -11.57 43.02
CA TRP A 712 13.79 -11.64 43.15
C TRP A 712 13.07 -10.29 43.01
N GLU A 713 13.62 -9.22 43.59
CA GLU A 713 13.02 -7.87 43.48
C GLU A 713 13.08 -7.32 42.05
N GLU A 714 14.20 -7.52 41.35
CA GLU A 714 14.34 -7.13 39.94
C GLU A 714 13.36 -7.93 39.06
N ALA A 715 13.25 -9.24 39.29
CA ALA A 715 12.29 -10.10 38.58
C ALA A 715 10.85 -9.60 38.77
N ARG A 716 10.47 -9.31 40.02
CA ARG A 716 9.14 -8.78 40.36
C ARG A 716 8.83 -7.48 39.61
N ALA A 717 9.77 -6.53 39.62
CA ALA A 717 9.57 -5.24 38.97
C ALA A 717 9.28 -5.38 37.47
N TYR A 718 9.98 -6.27 36.76
CA TYR A 718 9.71 -6.52 35.35
C TYR A 718 8.34 -7.18 35.09
N TYR A 719 7.92 -8.13 35.94
CA TYR A 719 6.58 -8.73 35.82
C TYR A 719 5.46 -7.74 36.15
N GLU A 720 5.64 -6.87 37.13
CA GLU A 720 4.72 -5.77 37.46
C GLU A 720 4.62 -4.79 36.28
N ALA A 721 5.76 -4.36 35.73
CA ALA A 721 5.81 -3.49 34.55
C ALA A 721 5.09 -4.09 33.33
N SER A 722 5.24 -5.39 33.09
CA SER A 722 4.53 -6.10 32.00
C SER A 722 3.02 -6.14 32.26
N THR A 723 2.63 -6.45 33.51
CA THR A 723 1.21 -6.52 33.92
C THR A 723 0.53 -5.15 33.80
N GLU A 724 1.17 -4.09 34.30
CA GLU A 724 0.63 -2.73 34.27
C GLU A 724 0.37 -2.26 32.84
N ARG A 725 1.31 -2.50 31.93
CA ARG A 725 1.21 -2.01 30.56
C ARG A 725 0.28 -2.84 29.68
N TYR A 726 0.31 -4.15 29.80
CA TYR A 726 -0.35 -5.06 28.85
C TYR A 726 -1.58 -5.75 29.43
N ASN A 727 -1.92 -5.51 30.70
CA ASN A 727 -2.98 -6.21 31.43
C ASN A 727 -2.85 -7.74 31.31
N ALA A 728 -1.61 -8.23 31.33
CA ALA A 728 -1.26 -9.65 31.16
C ALA A 728 -0.74 -10.23 32.50
N PRO A 729 -1.63 -10.55 33.46
CA PRO A 729 -1.24 -10.91 34.82
C PRO A 729 -0.56 -12.28 34.95
N GLY A 730 -0.57 -13.11 33.90
CA GLY A 730 -0.11 -14.50 33.95
C GLY A 730 1.33 -14.65 34.44
N GLY A 731 2.25 -13.81 33.96
CA GLY A 731 3.66 -13.85 34.36
C GLY A 731 3.87 -13.52 35.84
N LEU A 732 3.28 -12.41 36.31
CA LEU A 732 3.36 -11.97 37.71
C LEU A 732 2.71 -12.98 38.66
N LEU A 733 1.57 -13.56 38.26
CA LEU A 733 0.87 -14.57 39.04
C LEU A 733 1.70 -15.85 39.16
N GLN A 734 2.37 -16.25 38.08
CA GLN A 734 3.25 -17.42 38.10
C GLN A 734 4.47 -17.21 39.02
N PHE A 735 5.07 -16.01 38.95
CA PHE A 735 6.16 -15.60 39.85
C PHE A 735 5.71 -15.65 41.31
N ALA A 736 4.59 -15.00 41.64
CA ALA A 736 4.03 -15.01 42.99
C ALA A 736 3.70 -16.43 43.47
N SER A 737 3.15 -17.29 42.58
CA SER A 737 2.84 -18.69 42.88
C SER A 737 4.08 -19.50 43.25
N ARG A 738 5.21 -19.32 42.55
CA ARG A 738 6.48 -20.00 42.87
C ARG A 738 7.09 -19.53 44.20
N ARG A 739 6.74 -18.31 44.62
CA ARG A 739 7.37 -17.63 45.77
C ARG A 739 6.53 -17.56 47.03
N LYS A 740 5.22 -17.81 46.95
CA LYS A 740 4.27 -17.63 48.07
C LYS A 740 4.63 -18.40 49.35
N GLU A 741 5.29 -19.55 49.23
CA GLU A 741 5.71 -20.36 50.40
C GLU A 741 6.96 -19.77 51.10
N HIS A 742 7.70 -18.91 50.40
CA HIS A 742 8.96 -18.33 50.85
C HIS A 742 8.90 -16.83 51.13
N ASP A 743 7.85 -16.14 50.67
CA ASP A 743 7.66 -14.71 50.81
C ASP A 743 6.19 -14.36 51.10
N PRO A 744 5.85 -13.89 52.31
CA PRO A 744 4.49 -13.49 52.67
C PRO A 744 3.89 -12.40 51.77
N ALA A 745 4.71 -11.50 51.22
CA ALA A 745 4.24 -10.48 50.30
C ALA A 745 3.79 -11.11 48.97
N MET A 746 4.51 -12.13 48.49
CA MET A 746 4.10 -12.90 47.31
C MET A 746 2.86 -13.76 47.57
N ALA A 747 2.70 -14.30 48.78
CA ALA A 747 1.46 -14.97 49.16
C ALA A 747 0.25 -14.04 49.09
N GLN A 748 0.36 -12.83 49.66
CA GLN A 748 -0.71 -11.84 49.60
C GLN A 748 -1.00 -11.36 48.17
N LEU A 749 0.04 -11.16 47.36
CA LEU A 749 -0.11 -10.79 45.95
C LEU A 749 -0.82 -11.90 45.15
N TYR A 750 -0.40 -13.15 45.34
CA TYR A 750 -1.00 -14.32 44.70
C TYR A 750 -2.50 -14.43 45.04
N GLU A 751 -2.86 -14.38 46.33
CA GLU A 751 -4.26 -14.46 46.76
C GLU A 751 -5.12 -13.33 46.20
N ARG A 752 -4.59 -12.08 46.22
CA ARG A 752 -5.28 -10.92 45.66
C ARG A 752 -5.55 -11.09 44.17
N MET A 753 -4.54 -11.47 43.39
CA MET A 753 -4.68 -11.61 41.95
C MET A 753 -5.58 -12.80 41.58
N MET A 754 -5.46 -13.92 42.29
CA MET A 754 -6.35 -15.06 42.14
C MET A 754 -7.80 -14.69 42.44
N GLY A 755 -8.06 -13.90 43.48
CA GLY A 755 -9.41 -13.40 43.80
C GLY A 755 -10.01 -12.48 42.74
N VAL A 756 -9.19 -11.74 41.98
CA VAL A 756 -9.67 -10.92 40.85
C VAL A 756 -10.05 -11.80 39.66
N GLN A 757 -9.24 -12.81 39.33
CA GLN A 757 -9.45 -13.65 38.15
C GLN A 757 -10.48 -14.76 38.39
N PHE A 758 -10.53 -15.27 39.62
CA PHE A 758 -11.42 -16.32 40.09
C PHE A 758 -12.10 -15.86 41.40
N PRO A 759 -13.06 -14.92 41.34
CA PRO A 759 -13.72 -14.37 42.53
C PRO A 759 -14.51 -15.41 43.33
N SER A 760 -14.93 -16.49 42.68
CA SER A 760 -15.57 -17.66 43.32
C SER A 760 -14.61 -18.83 43.55
N GLY A 761 -13.30 -18.60 43.40
CA GLY A 761 -12.28 -19.63 43.40
C GLY A 761 -12.22 -20.45 42.10
N MET A 762 -11.16 -21.25 41.95
CA MET A 762 -11.02 -22.16 40.81
C MET A 762 -11.96 -23.36 40.97
N ARG A 763 -12.99 -23.44 40.12
CA ARG A 763 -13.92 -24.58 40.13
C ARG A 763 -13.31 -25.76 39.37
N LYS A 764 -13.16 -26.89 40.06
CA LYS A 764 -12.75 -28.15 39.43
C LYS A 764 -13.90 -28.77 38.66
N VAL A 765 -13.62 -29.27 37.46
CA VAL A 765 -14.60 -29.85 36.53
C VAL A 765 -13.98 -31.01 35.74
N THR A 766 -14.84 -31.87 35.24
CA THR A 766 -14.56 -33.02 34.38
C THR A 766 -15.49 -32.98 33.16
N MET A 767 -15.27 -33.85 32.17
CA MET A 767 -16.14 -33.90 30.99
C MET A 767 -17.62 -34.17 31.34
N ALA A 768 -17.90 -34.87 32.45
CA ALA A 768 -19.26 -35.17 32.89
C ALA A 768 -20.07 -33.92 33.31
N ASP A 769 -19.40 -32.82 33.63
CA ASP A 769 -20.05 -31.57 34.05
C ASP A 769 -20.62 -30.75 32.86
N PHE A 770 -20.40 -31.21 31.63
CA PHE A 770 -20.74 -30.50 30.41
C PHE A 770 -21.75 -31.29 29.55
N ASN A 771 -23.02 -30.89 29.57
CA ASN A 771 -24.11 -31.55 28.84
C ASN A 771 -25.00 -30.58 28.03
N THR A 772 -24.72 -29.28 28.10
CA THR A 772 -25.39 -28.23 27.33
C THR A 772 -24.37 -27.44 26.52
N VAL A 773 -24.80 -26.79 25.44
CA VAL A 773 -23.96 -25.88 24.66
C VAL A 773 -23.38 -24.81 25.58
N PRO A 774 -22.07 -24.52 25.54
CA PRO A 774 -21.46 -23.61 26.50
C PRO A 774 -21.97 -22.18 26.29
N GLU A 775 -22.23 -21.47 27.39
CA GLU A 775 -22.53 -20.02 27.37
C GLU A 775 -21.27 -19.16 27.33
N LYS A 776 -20.17 -19.69 27.88
CA LYS A 776 -18.88 -19.01 28.04
C LYS A 776 -17.72 -19.97 27.82
N GLY A 777 -16.55 -19.42 27.53
CA GLY A 777 -15.31 -20.19 27.34
C GLY A 777 -14.26 -19.38 26.62
N VAL A 778 -13.35 -20.06 25.93
CA VAL A 778 -12.31 -19.44 25.10
C VAL A 778 -12.32 -20.03 23.71
N ALA A 779 -12.64 -19.21 22.70
CA ALA A 779 -12.71 -19.66 21.32
C ALA A 779 -11.35 -19.51 20.62
N PHE A 780 -10.99 -20.51 19.82
CA PHE A 780 -9.93 -20.37 18.82
C PHE A 780 -10.41 -19.44 17.69
N THR A 781 -9.67 -18.36 17.44
CA THR A 781 -9.99 -17.37 16.39
C THR A 781 -9.00 -17.40 15.22
N GLY A 782 -7.93 -18.21 15.31
CA GLY A 782 -6.98 -18.44 14.23
C GLY A 782 -6.42 -19.86 14.24
N GLU A 783 -5.62 -20.18 13.22
CA GLU A 783 -4.95 -21.48 13.06
C GLU A 783 -3.43 -21.38 13.23
N SER A 784 -2.82 -22.50 13.63
CA SER A 784 -1.37 -22.71 13.70
C SER A 784 -1.00 -24.17 13.39
N TYR A 785 0.30 -24.44 13.19
CA TYR A 785 0.82 -25.82 13.08
C TYR A 785 0.36 -26.70 14.26
N HIS A 786 0.42 -26.17 15.49
CA HIS A 786 0.03 -26.91 16.68
C HIS A 786 -1.47 -27.18 16.74
N THR A 787 -2.33 -26.22 16.38
CA THR A 787 -3.78 -26.49 16.32
C THR A 787 -4.11 -27.59 15.33
N ARG A 788 -3.46 -27.61 14.15
CA ARG A 788 -3.66 -28.65 13.14
C ARG A 788 -3.17 -30.02 13.60
N GLN A 789 -1.98 -30.07 14.23
CA GLN A 789 -1.43 -31.28 14.82
C GLN A 789 -2.41 -31.93 15.82
N TRP A 790 -3.10 -31.11 16.59
CA TRP A 790 -4.06 -31.54 17.62
C TRP A 790 -5.53 -31.53 17.16
N LYS A 791 -5.77 -31.39 15.85
CA LYS A 791 -7.11 -31.37 15.23
C LYS A 791 -8.05 -30.34 15.90
N LEU A 792 -7.53 -29.16 16.22
CA LEU A 792 -8.28 -28.01 16.72
C LEU A 792 -8.53 -27.05 15.55
N LYS A 793 -9.71 -26.41 15.51
CA LYS A 793 -10.12 -25.51 14.42
C LYS A 793 -10.67 -24.19 14.96
N VAL A 794 -10.74 -23.18 14.10
CA VAL A 794 -11.43 -21.92 14.41
C VAL A 794 -12.88 -22.20 14.79
N GLY A 795 -13.33 -21.58 15.89
CA GLY A 795 -14.66 -21.78 16.45
C GLY A 795 -14.76 -22.89 17.51
N ASP A 796 -13.74 -23.75 17.67
CA ASP A 796 -13.67 -24.64 18.84
C ASP A 796 -13.57 -23.80 20.13
N VAL A 797 -14.34 -24.15 21.15
CA VAL A 797 -14.41 -23.41 22.43
C VAL A 797 -13.85 -24.27 23.57
N ILE A 798 -12.79 -23.79 24.21
CA ILE A 798 -12.25 -24.39 25.44
C ILE A 798 -13.12 -23.95 26.62
N VAL A 799 -13.61 -24.93 27.39
CA VAL A 799 -14.45 -24.69 28.58
C VAL A 799 -13.76 -25.11 29.88
N ALA A 800 -12.72 -25.93 29.78
CA ALA A 800 -11.85 -26.28 30.91
C ALA A 800 -10.41 -26.52 30.46
N LEU A 801 -9.47 -26.24 31.36
CA LEU A 801 -8.05 -26.55 31.23
C LEU A 801 -7.53 -27.14 32.56
N ASP A 802 -6.80 -28.24 32.48
CA ASP A 802 -6.22 -28.96 33.64
C ASP A 802 -7.25 -29.24 34.75
N GLY A 803 -8.46 -29.61 34.33
CA GLY A 803 -9.60 -29.87 35.21
C GLY A 803 -10.14 -28.63 35.93
N VAL A 804 -9.82 -27.41 35.48
CA VAL A 804 -10.35 -26.14 35.98
C VAL A 804 -11.24 -25.51 34.94
N LEU A 805 -12.43 -25.06 35.35
CA LEU A 805 -13.34 -24.31 34.49
C LEU A 805 -12.70 -22.99 34.04
N VAL A 806 -12.80 -22.68 32.75
CA VAL A 806 -12.36 -21.39 32.20
C VAL A 806 -13.50 -20.75 31.43
N GLU A 807 -13.98 -19.60 31.91
CA GLU A 807 -15.09 -18.85 31.31
C GLU A 807 -14.61 -17.67 30.45
N THR A 808 -13.37 -17.23 30.65
CA THR A 808 -12.78 -16.08 29.96
C THR A 808 -11.33 -16.35 29.56
N PHE A 809 -10.82 -15.62 28.58
CA PHE A 809 -9.42 -15.72 28.18
C PHE A 809 -8.43 -15.43 29.32
N PRO A 810 -8.62 -14.42 30.19
CA PRO A 810 -7.79 -14.23 31.38
C PRO A 810 -7.73 -15.44 32.32
N GLN A 811 -8.87 -16.12 32.56
CA GLN A 811 -8.89 -17.34 33.38
C GLN A 811 -8.12 -18.49 32.73
N TYR A 812 -8.30 -18.69 31.42
CA TYR A 812 -7.51 -19.64 30.65
C TYR A 812 -6.01 -19.35 30.74
N ASP A 813 -5.62 -18.08 30.57
CA ASP A 813 -4.21 -17.69 30.62
C ASP A 813 -3.59 -17.96 32.00
N VAL A 814 -4.31 -17.66 33.08
CA VAL A 814 -3.88 -17.97 34.45
C VAL A 814 -3.68 -19.47 34.64
N VAL A 815 -4.69 -20.30 34.36
CA VAL A 815 -4.61 -21.76 34.56
C VAL A 815 -3.47 -22.36 33.73
N ARG A 816 -3.33 -21.91 32.49
CA ARG A 816 -2.26 -22.32 31.57
C ARG A 816 -0.87 -22.02 32.14
N CYS A 817 -0.70 -20.85 32.76
CA CYS A 817 0.57 -20.41 33.31
C CYS A 817 0.92 -21.09 34.65
N LEU A 818 -0.05 -21.56 35.43
CA LEU A 818 0.22 -22.22 36.72
C LEU A 818 0.98 -23.55 36.60
N GLN A 819 0.99 -24.17 35.42
CA GLN A 819 1.73 -25.41 35.17
C GLN A 819 3.06 -25.14 34.45
N PRO A 820 4.09 -25.97 34.66
CA PRO A 820 5.34 -25.91 33.89
C PRO A 820 5.09 -26.04 32.39
N GLY A 821 5.87 -25.30 31.58
CA GLY A 821 5.72 -25.29 30.11
C GLY A 821 5.88 -26.66 29.43
N SER A 822 6.53 -27.62 30.09
CA SER A 822 6.72 -29.00 29.63
C SER A 822 5.50 -29.91 29.86
N THR A 823 4.54 -29.50 30.69
CA THR A 823 3.35 -30.30 31.01
C THR A 823 2.37 -30.25 29.83
N PRO A 824 1.73 -31.37 29.41
CA PRO A 824 0.65 -31.35 28.42
C PRO A 824 -0.58 -30.56 28.88
N LEU A 825 -1.23 -29.83 27.98
CA LEU A 825 -2.52 -29.17 28.22
C LEU A 825 -3.65 -30.22 28.23
N ALA A 826 -4.37 -30.37 29.34
CA ALA A 826 -5.57 -31.21 29.39
C ALA A 826 -6.83 -30.34 29.20
N LEU A 827 -7.37 -30.33 27.98
CA LEU A 827 -8.46 -29.46 27.56
C LEU A 827 -9.80 -30.20 27.49
N ILE A 828 -10.88 -29.52 27.86
CA ILE A 828 -12.24 -29.90 27.46
C ILE A 828 -12.73 -28.85 26.46
N ILE A 829 -13.12 -29.32 25.28
CA ILE A 829 -13.42 -28.47 24.12
C ILE A 829 -14.81 -28.80 23.58
N TRP A 830 -15.59 -27.77 23.28
CA TRP A 830 -16.80 -27.84 22.47
C TRP A 830 -16.46 -27.59 21.00
N ASP A 831 -16.76 -28.55 20.12
CA ASP A 831 -16.39 -28.50 18.69
C ASP A 831 -17.47 -27.88 17.76
N GLY A 832 -18.52 -27.32 18.37
CA GLY A 832 -19.74 -26.85 17.73
C GLY A 832 -20.92 -27.81 17.89
N THR A 833 -20.66 -29.09 18.22
CA THR A 833 -21.69 -30.14 18.29
C THR A 833 -21.62 -30.99 19.56
N GLN A 834 -20.43 -31.25 20.09
CA GLN A 834 -20.22 -32.07 21.28
C GLN A 834 -18.96 -31.63 22.05
N TYR A 835 -18.84 -32.09 23.30
CA TYR A 835 -17.64 -31.94 24.10
C TYR A 835 -16.65 -33.09 23.84
N ARG A 836 -15.36 -32.77 23.86
CA ARG A 836 -14.28 -33.76 23.80
C ARG A 836 -13.07 -33.33 24.62
N GLU A 837 -12.32 -34.31 25.09
CA GLU A 837 -11.03 -34.08 25.75
C GLU A 837 -9.88 -34.06 24.73
N VAL A 838 -8.93 -33.15 24.95
CA VAL A 838 -7.69 -33.06 24.17
C VAL A 838 -6.51 -32.89 25.11
N ALA A 839 -5.57 -33.84 25.07
CA ALA A 839 -4.30 -33.74 25.76
C ALA A 839 -3.21 -33.27 24.78
N ALA A 840 -2.89 -31.97 24.78
CA ALA A 840 -2.00 -31.36 23.79
C ALA A 840 -0.62 -31.03 24.39
N THR A 841 0.44 -31.59 23.82
CA THR A 841 1.82 -31.17 24.09
C THR A 841 2.23 -30.13 23.05
N VAL A 842 2.48 -28.91 23.49
CA VAL A 842 2.89 -27.77 22.66
C VAL A 842 3.94 -26.93 23.39
N PRO A 843 4.86 -26.25 22.68
CA PRO A 843 5.87 -25.41 23.31
C PRO A 843 5.27 -24.35 24.24
N ASP A 844 5.81 -24.23 25.45
CA ASP A 844 5.35 -23.32 26.52
C ASP A 844 3.85 -23.38 26.84
N ARG A 845 3.20 -24.51 26.56
CA ARG A 845 1.74 -24.66 26.65
C ARG A 845 1.00 -23.58 25.84
N ARG A 846 1.53 -23.16 24.68
CA ARG A 846 0.91 -22.19 23.76
C ARG A 846 0.67 -22.80 22.38
N PHE A 847 -0.51 -22.57 21.82
CA PHE A 847 -0.84 -23.00 20.46
C PHE A 847 -0.27 -22.08 19.38
N GLY A 848 0.12 -20.84 19.70
CA GLY A 848 0.65 -19.89 18.72
C GLY A 848 -0.39 -19.39 17.71
N CYS A 849 -1.64 -19.20 18.14
CA CYS A 849 -2.75 -18.66 17.35
C CYS A 849 -3.60 -17.69 18.19
N GLY A 850 -4.48 -16.93 17.53
CA GLY A 850 -5.44 -16.05 18.19
C GLY A 850 -6.49 -16.82 18.98
N MET A 851 -6.85 -16.33 20.16
CA MET A 851 -7.87 -16.87 21.05
C MET A 851 -8.55 -15.72 21.80
N ASN A 852 -9.87 -15.77 21.97
CA ASN A 852 -10.65 -14.74 22.65
C ASN A 852 -11.67 -15.34 23.62
N SER A 853 -12.10 -14.56 24.61
CA SER A 853 -13.27 -14.92 25.44
C SER A 853 -14.48 -15.16 24.54
N TYR A 854 -15.11 -16.32 24.70
CA TYR A 854 -16.34 -16.69 24.03
C TYR A 854 -17.52 -16.36 24.93
N ARG A 855 -18.56 -15.75 24.35
CA ARG A 855 -19.87 -15.56 24.98
C ARG A 855 -20.93 -15.82 23.93
N ARG A 856 -21.91 -16.64 24.28
CA ARG A 856 -23.03 -16.97 23.39
C ARG A 856 -24.02 -15.81 23.27
#